data_AF-A0AA39MHV3-F1
#
_entry.id   AF-A0AA39MHV3-F1
#
_cell.length_a   1.000
_cell.length_b   1.000
_cell.length_c   1.000
_cell.angle_alpha   90.00
_cell.angle_beta   90.00
_cell.angle_gamma   90.00
#
_symmetry.space_group_name_H-M   'P 1'
#
loop_
_entity.id
_entity.type
_entity.pdbx_description
1 polymer ?
#
loop_
_entity_poly.entity_id
_entity_poly.type
_entity_poly.pdbx_seq_one_letter_code
_entity_poly.pdbx_strand_id
1 'polypeptide(L)'
;MAPTTIQDDFDHLYTCLESDTLPPVPTVTHAYKDPEILWPEEPKSFICRAWASNAMPYQGFLPTRRADFFYGDLFKPLAYGIHDFPLVCLGPAQWRLKENLIEEWATLEDLLLYLREILAGRIVRHRSLGHCSFPSPRRYGYHHTKPTKQALKCAAARSRDAFIVMAAEIDGYKFESWPVLLTEMVGCGWADLIRNSWLVQRDAGYWSQRESASRRVGIFVNPQECDFAYFLKAYTSFGVPVWIDWGPLINPYPACDPELQVTYIFQLPPKHIRPRTRALPHFAESTYDMIRGRWRRKFYDEALDLEWKKEDSLLFPQKVSHISSGPWDEVDEGKIQYEPSLSGSVSGVSTRQWLGETWMQFFSRLEKETELMMQHESPRDARRREARDRVAGMQSYPSKTANVFVWNLVDGKDYMVRCHVSSDQVSELWDFYTSTQRRYSSFWDEWDLNHEFDPSALLDVEEQEQIHGTDDTIGPSVGPELLRPVKNNRDAWEAAYMESFKPKLHGMVPNKRCCMTLEGVIRYRFGIIWASVPSLGTTLTSVETVKADKTLKLLGCHNAPRDELSSISSGVLLNLLPGLDWLRTLSTSDASSYTGQIPRDAWDISITCSDYLRPEHHNMTVTLVESWNESITGYEVQIKGGEEMPYKLILFRATDVMYISRLRGLPCLDDVVEDICSHGIRFLLALPISQDDADRCKAKVFYPEPSLHRPYGFVPDMSEYKKYLWRRSTLFSDPAVVRAALMHGGLIGRIALDHVDDPSFVLSGFRDGISSEKGTIQWKPSTSWKESSETWVETLSESELDVICGVYKVCNVPGNSSSTHDLSWYPKMKVFYHSALDPGFWTADAERWYVARVKMYASGDPKATIQSSSEWKNIIRIWSHLPRLYAGLEIVSKRFLERHFIVH
;
A
#
# COMPACT_ATOMS: atom_id res chain seq x y z
N MET A 1 5.64 -27.61 25.23
CA MET A 1 5.23 -28.86 25.93
C MET A 1 5.22 -28.64 27.46
N ALA A 2 4.63 -29.53 28.27
CA ALA A 2 4.86 -29.45 29.72
C ALA A 2 6.35 -29.75 30.03
N PRO A 3 7.01 -28.99 30.92
CA PRO A 3 8.43 -29.17 31.23
C PRO A 3 8.69 -30.58 31.76
N THR A 4 9.74 -31.24 31.24
CA THR A 4 10.11 -32.60 31.66
C THR A 4 11.29 -32.53 32.63
N THR A 5 11.18 -33.22 33.77
CA THR A 5 12.30 -33.37 34.71
C THR A 5 13.11 -34.62 34.38
N ILE A 6 14.39 -34.45 34.07
CA ILE A 6 15.32 -35.54 33.73
C ILE A 6 16.45 -35.59 34.75
N GLN A 7 16.81 -36.80 35.21
CA GLN A 7 17.96 -37.03 36.08
C GLN A 7 19.15 -37.54 35.28
N ASP A 8 20.33 -36.95 35.49
CA ASP A 8 21.57 -37.41 34.85
C ASP A 8 22.26 -38.55 35.61
N ASP A 9 23.47 -38.93 35.17
CA ASP A 9 24.24 -40.03 35.76
C ASP A 9 24.88 -39.66 37.12
N PHE A 10 24.79 -38.40 37.55
CA PHE A 10 25.35 -37.85 38.79
C PHE A 10 24.26 -37.41 39.79
N ASP A 11 23.02 -37.86 39.61
CA ASP A 11 21.84 -37.50 40.40
C ASP A 11 21.41 -36.02 40.33
N HIS A 12 21.90 -35.28 39.34
CA HIS A 12 21.44 -33.91 39.09
C HIS A 12 20.09 -33.91 38.36
N LEU A 13 19.20 -33.01 38.77
CA LEU A 13 17.88 -32.85 38.18
C LEU A 13 17.83 -31.66 37.23
N TYR A 14 17.40 -31.93 36.00
CA TYR A 14 17.27 -30.94 34.95
C TYR A 14 15.81 -30.65 34.65
N THR A 15 15.40 -29.39 34.68
CA THR A 15 14.17 -28.96 34.00
C THR A 15 14.48 -28.78 32.51
N CYS A 16 13.89 -29.61 31.68
CA CYS A 16 14.05 -29.57 30.22
C CYS A 16 12.84 -28.86 29.59
N LEU A 17 13.11 -27.75 28.92
CA LEU A 17 12.12 -26.97 28.16
C LEU A 17 12.33 -27.22 26.67
N GLU A 18 11.24 -27.42 25.92
CA GLU A 18 11.25 -27.69 24.47
C GLU A 18 12.21 -28.83 24.05
N SER A 19 12.50 -29.74 24.98
CA SER A 19 13.26 -30.98 24.77
C SER A 19 12.73 -32.07 25.70
N ASP A 20 12.62 -33.29 25.18
CA ASP A 20 12.29 -34.50 25.93
C ASP A 20 13.53 -35.36 26.25
N THR A 21 14.71 -34.89 25.86
CA THR A 21 16.00 -35.56 26.08
C THR A 21 17.03 -34.62 26.73
N LEU A 22 18.01 -35.23 27.41
CA LEU A 22 19.15 -34.55 28.03
C LEU A 22 20.46 -34.94 27.30
N PRO A 23 21.08 -34.02 26.52
CA PRO A 23 22.35 -34.28 25.85
C PRO A 23 23.51 -34.42 26.85
N PRO A 24 24.71 -34.82 26.42
CA PRO A 24 25.91 -34.80 27.26
C PRO A 24 26.08 -33.45 27.96
N VAL A 25 26.00 -33.48 29.30
CA VAL A 25 26.20 -32.30 30.15
C VAL A 25 27.64 -31.82 29.93
N PRO A 26 27.85 -30.59 29.44
CA PRO A 26 29.19 -30.07 29.18
C PRO A 26 29.95 -29.92 30.50
N THR A 27 31.18 -30.43 30.59
CA THR A 27 32.06 -30.20 31.73
C THR A 27 32.22 -28.71 32.00
N VAL A 28 31.99 -28.30 33.25
CA VAL A 28 32.24 -26.94 33.73
C VAL A 28 33.76 -26.67 33.65
N THR A 29 34.19 -25.97 32.59
CA THR A 29 35.59 -25.53 32.41
C THR A 29 35.74 -24.08 32.86
N HIS A 30 36.96 -23.54 32.95
CA HIS A 30 37.19 -22.10 33.23
C HIS A 30 36.45 -21.14 32.27
N ALA A 31 35.93 -21.63 31.12
CA ALA A 31 35.06 -20.90 30.18
C ALA A 31 33.61 -20.71 30.67
N TYR A 32 33.30 -21.18 31.87
CA TYR A 32 31.99 -21.09 32.50
C TYR A 32 31.73 -19.72 33.17
N LYS A 33 32.78 -19.04 33.65
CA LYS A 33 32.65 -17.68 34.18
C LYS A 33 32.42 -16.69 33.05
N ASP A 34 31.50 -15.76 33.25
CA ASP A 34 31.35 -14.64 32.32
C ASP A 34 32.68 -13.90 32.17
N PRO A 35 33.09 -13.59 30.93
CA PRO A 35 34.46 -13.17 30.65
C PRO A 35 34.72 -11.78 31.25
N GLU A 36 35.88 -11.59 31.89
CA GLU A 36 36.31 -10.28 32.41
C GLU A 36 36.42 -9.22 31.30
N ILE A 37 36.75 -9.66 30.08
CA ILE A 37 36.72 -8.86 28.86
C ILE A 37 35.47 -9.26 28.07
N LEU A 38 34.54 -8.32 27.89
CA LEU A 38 33.24 -8.55 27.25
C LEU A 38 33.32 -9.26 25.88
N TRP A 39 34.42 -9.10 25.10
CA TRP A 39 34.52 -9.68 23.76
C TRP A 39 35.83 -10.42 23.51
N PRO A 40 35.80 -11.75 23.22
CA PRO A 40 37.00 -12.53 22.96
C PRO A 40 37.65 -12.16 21.61
N GLU A 41 38.97 -12.31 21.51
CA GLU A 41 39.70 -12.14 20.25
C GLU A 41 39.24 -13.14 19.17
N GLU A 42 38.74 -14.30 19.57
CA GLU A 42 38.31 -15.40 18.70
C GLU A 42 36.80 -15.67 18.87
N PRO A 43 35.93 -15.23 17.94
CA PRO A 43 34.47 -15.48 18.01
C PRO A 43 34.09 -16.96 18.14
N LYS A 44 34.97 -17.85 17.68
CA LYS A 44 34.78 -19.30 17.77
C LYS A 44 34.66 -19.80 19.22
N SER A 45 35.29 -19.13 20.20
CA SER A 45 35.17 -19.52 21.61
C SER A 45 33.73 -19.36 22.12
N PHE A 46 33.03 -18.33 21.65
CA PHE A 46 31.61 -18.10 21.96
C PHE A 46 30.72 -19.17 21.32
N ILE A 47 30.94 -19.47 20.04
CA ILE A 47 30.13 -20.44 19.30
C ILE A 47 30.20 -21.85 19.93
N CYS A 48 31.30 -22.18 20.62
CA CYS A 48 31.51 -23.49 21.24
C CYS A 48 31.07 -23.54 22.71
N ARG A 49 30.55 -22.45 23.28
CA ARG A 49 30.04 -22.40 24.64
C ARG A 49 28.65 -23.06 24.67
N ALA A 50 28.39 -23.88 25.69
CA ALA A 50 27.12 -24.58 25.86
C ALA A 50 26.35 -24.14 27.11
N TRP A 51 27.05 -23.57 28.10
CA TRP A 51 26.46 -22.96 29.29
C TRP A 51 26.10 -21.49 29.05
N ALA A 52 25.01 -21.06 29.68
CA ALA A 52 24.48 -19.70 29.71
C ALA A 52 25.52 -18.63 30.06
N SER A 53 25.34 -17.44 29.49
CA SER A 53 26.10 -16.22 29.79
C SER A 53 25.12 -15.06 29.97
N ASN A 54 25.24 -14.33 31.08
CA ASN A 54 24.35 -13.21 31.37
C ASN A 54 24.63 -12.04 30.42
N ALA A 55 25.90 -11.85 30.05
CA ALA A 55 26.30 -10.83 29.08
C ALA A 55 25.71 -11.05 27.67
N MET A 56 25.39 -12.31 27.31
CA MET A 56 25.07 -12.72 25.94
C MET A 56 23.96 -13.78 25.91
N PRO A 57 22.73 -13.38 26.29
CA PRO A 57 21.63 -14.32 26.44
C PRO A 57 21.15 -14.86 25.10
N TYR A 58 21.61 -14.38 23.93
CA TYR A 58 21.22 -14.87 22.60
C TYR A 58 22.02 -16.11 22.11
N GLN A 59 22.95 -16.64 22.91
CA GLN A 59 23.80 -17.78 22.53
C GLN A 59 23.01 -19.05 22.16
N GLY A 60 21.88 -19.32 22.82
CA GLY A 60 21.06 -20.50 22.56
C GLY A 60 20.42 -20.52 21.16
N PHE A 61 20.38 -19.37 20.47
CA PHE A 61 19.90 -19.25 19.10
C PHE A 61 20.94 -19.67 18.05
N LEU A 62 22.17 -20.04 18.41
CA LEU A 62 23.18 -20.46 17.42
C LEU A 62 22.76 -21.72 16.61
N PRO A 63 23.21 -21.85 15.35
CA PRO A 63 22.92 -23.01 14.51
C PRO A 63 23.62 -24.29 15.01
N THR A 64 22.90 -25.43 15.06
CA THR A 64 23.51 -26.73 15.41
C THR A 64 24.55 -27.20 14.39
N ARG A 65 24.33 -26.92 13.08
CA ARG A 65 25.28 -27.20 11.99
C ARG A 65 25.61 -25.91 11.24
N ARG A 66 26.90 -25.54 11.20
CA ARG A 66 27.35 -24.31 10.52
C ARG A 66 27.14 -24.34 9.01
N ALA A 67 27.18 -25.52 8.39
CA ALA A 67 26.93 -25.66 6.95
C ALA A 67 25.51 -25.21 6.57
N ASP A 68 24.53 -25.46 7.44
CA ASP A 68 23.13 -25.09 7.22
C ASP A 68 22.92 -23.57 7.32
N PHE A 69 23.77 -22.87 8.09
CA PHE A 69 23.72 -21.41 8.20
C PHE A 69 24.03 -20.72 6.88
N PHE A 70 24.93 -21.32 6.08
CA PHE A 70 25.33 -20.79 4.78
C PHE A 70 24.39 -21.21 3.64
N TYR A 71 23.32 -21.96 3.97
CA TYR A 71 22.30 -22.36 3.01
C TYR A 71 21.31 -21.20 2.78
N GLY A 72 20.96 -20.96 1.51
CA GLY A 72 20.15 -19.81 1.10
C GLY A 72 20.98 -18.59 0.70
N ASP A 73 20.39 -17.68 -0.06
CA ASP A 73 21.14 -16.65 -0.79
C ASP A 73 21.72 -15.53 0.10
N LEU A 74 21.16 -15.27 1.29
CA LEU A 74 21.62 -14.20 2.18
C LEU A 74 23.03 -14.44 2.75
N PHE A 75 23.30 -15.66 3.24
CA PHE A 75 24.56 -16.01 3.91
C PHE A 75 25.51 -16.81 3.00
N LYS A 76 25.10 -17.13 1.77
CA LYS A 76 25.93 -17.81 0.76
C LYS A 76 27.31 -17.14 0.54
N PRO A 77 27.46 -15.80 0.55
CA PRO A 77 28.78 -15.17 0.42
C PRO A 77 29.77 -15.55 1.52
N LEU A 78 29.30 -16.07 2.66
CA LEU A 78 30.14 -16.49 3.79
C LEU A 78 30.61 -17.95 3.68
N ALA A 79 30.15 -18.72 2.68
CA ALA A 79 30.31 -20.17 2.55
C ALA A 79 31.72 -20.65 2.15
N TYR A 80 32.76 -20.07 2.76
CA TYR A 80 34.16 -20.40 2.49
C TYR A 80 34.81 -21.08 3.69
N GLY A 81 35.54 -22.17 3.45
CA GLY A 81 36.45 -22.75 4.44
C GLY A 81 37.69 -21.88 4.64
N ILE A 82 38.42 -22.09 5.74
CA ILE A 82 39.66 -21.34 6.04
C ILE A 82 40.72 -21.49 4.92
N HIS A 83 40.63 -22.56 4.14
CA HIS A 83 41.55 -22.84 3.05
C HIS A 83 41.11 -22.22 1.71
N ASP A 84 39.82 -21.88 1.57
CA ASP A 84 39.14 -21.66 0.29
C ASP A 84 38.83 -20.18 0.00
N PHE A 85 39.18 -19.27 0.90
CA PHE A 85 38.97 -17.84 0.68
C PHE A 85 39.65 -17.35 -0.61
N PRO A 86 38.96 -16.55 -1.44
CA PRO A 86 39.55 -15.97 -2.64
C PRO A 86 40.45 -14.78 -2.26
N LEU A 87 41.76 -14.99 -2.31
CA LEU A 87 42.78 -14.01 -1.89
C LEU A 87 43.50 -13.40 -3.10
N VAL A 88 43.91 -12.15 -2.97
CA VAL A 88 44.73 -11.40 -3.94
C VAL A 88 46.00 -10.89 -3.25
N CYS A 89 47.13 -10.91 -3.96
CA CYS A 89 48.38 -10.30 -3.54
C CYS A 89 48.55 -8.97 -4.27
N LEU A 90 48.57 -7.86 -3.53
CA LEU A 90 48.67 -6.49 -4.09
C LEU A 90 50.12 -5.99 -4.12
N GLY A 91 51.04 -6.71 -3.48
CA GLY A 91 52.46 -6.37 -3.38
C GLY A 91 53.17 -7.18 -2.27
N PRO A 92 54.47 -6.93 -2.02
CA PRO A 92 55.20 -7.59 -0.94
C PRO A 92 54.51 -7.36 0.41
N ALA A 93 54.18 -8.44 1.11
CA ALA A 93 53.48 -8.40 2.40
C ALA A 93 52.11 -7.67 2.36
N GLN A 94 51.39 -7.71 1.25
CA GLN A 94 50.05 -7.13 1.13
C GLN A 94 49.06 -8.13 0.55
N TRP A 95 48.43 -8.91 1.44
CA TRP A 95 47.37 -9.84 1.08
C TRP A 95 46.00 -9.24 1.39
N ARG A 96 45.04 -9.38 0.49
CA ARG A 96 43.64 -8.95 0.65
C ARG A 96 42.66 -10.01 0.15
N LEU A 97 41.41 -9.98 0.60
CA LEU A 97 40.32 -10.70 -0.08
C LEU A 97 40.07 -10.04 -1.46
N LYS A 98 39.49 -10.79 -2.41
CA LYS A 98 39.02 -10.18 -3.67
C LYS A 98 38.01 -9.06 -3.37
N GLU A 99 38.09 -7.98 -4.15
CA GLU A 99 37.31 -6.76 -3.88
C GLU A 99 35.79 -7.03 -3.87
N ASN A 100 35.30 -7.82 -4.83
CA ASN A 100 33.89 -8.20 -4.91
C ASN A 100 33.39 -8.91 -3.64
N LEU A 101 34.22 -9.79 -3.05
CA LEU A 101 33.86 -10.48 -1.81
C LEU A 101 33.85 -9.53 -0.61
N ILE A 102 34.75 -8.54 -0.58
CA ILE A 102 34.77 -7.51 0.47
C ILE A 102 33.50 -6.66 0.40
N GLU A 103 33.08 -6.27 -0.80
CA GLU A 103 31.84 -5.51 -1.03
C GLU A 103 30.61 -6.32 -0.61
N GLU A 104 30.51 -7.59 -1.01
CA GLU A 104 29.42 -8.49 -0.60
C GLU A 104 29.33 -8.63 0.92
N TRP A 105 30.46 -8.85 1.61
CA TRP A 105 30.48 -8.96 3.07
C TRP A 105 30.17 -7.63 3.75
N ALA A 106 30.64 -6.50 3.20
CA ALA A 106 30.33 -5.17 3.71
C ALA A 106 28.84 -4.84 3.60
N THR A 107 28.21 -5.13 2.46
CA THR A 107 26.76 -4.94 2.28
C THR A 107 25.95 -5.83 3.21
N LEU A 108 26.34 -7.10 3.38
CA LEU A 108 25.69 -8.00 4.32
C LEU A 108 25.82 -7.51 5.77
N GLU A 109 27.00 -7.00 6.17
CA GLU A 109 27.23 -6.47 7.51
C GLU A 109 26.40 -5.22 7.79
N ASP A 110 26.36 -4.28 6.84
CA ASP A 110 25.61 -3.04 6.99
C ASP A 110 24.10 -3.33 7.13
N LEU A 111 23.58 -4.32 6.39
CA LEU A 111 22.21 -4.79 6.56
C LEU A 111 21.95 -5.36 7.96
N LEU A 112 22.78 -6.30 8.42
CA LEU A 112 22.58 -6.96 9.72
C LEU A 112 22.72 -5.96 10.88
N LEU A 113 23.64 -5.00 10.78
CA LEU A 113 23.78 -3.90 11.74
C LEU A 113 22.52 -3.03 11.77
N TYR A 114 21.99 -2.66 10.60
CA TYR A 114 20.78 -1.87 10.49
C TYR A 114 19.56 -2.60 11.09
N LEU A 115 19.41 -3.89 10.78
CA LEU A 115 18.38 -4.73 11.40
C LEU A 115 18.51 -4.71 12.92
N ARG A 116 19.70 -5.01 13.45
CA ARG A 116 19.95 -5.04 14.89
C ARG A 116 19.56 -3.74 15.60
N GLU A 117 19.89 -2.59 15.05
CA GLU A 117 19.57 -1.28 15.65
C GLU A 117 18.06 -1.04 15.73
N ILE A 118 17.32 -1.40 14.69
CA ILE A 118 15.86 -1.27 14.65
C ILE A 118 15.22 -2.10 15.76
N LEU A 119 15.73 -3.31 15.97
CA LEU A 119 15.11 -4.26 16.90
C LEU A 119 15.38 -3.90 18.34
N ALA A 120 16.63 -3.51 18.60
CA ALA A 120 17.01 -2.96 19.88
C ALA A 120 16.11 -1.75 20.24
N GLY A 121 15.89 -0.82 19.30
CA GLY A 121 15.08 0.38 19.53
C GLY A 121 13.61 0.14 19.86
N ARG A 122 13.03 -1.01 19.47
CA ARG A 122 11.63 -1.36 19.77
C ARG A 122 11.48 -2.14 21.07
N ILE A 123 12.48 -2.96 21.43
CA ILE A 123 12.51 -3.72 22.69
C ILE A 123 12.74 -2.79 23.90
N VAL A 124 13.50 -1.69 23.71
CA VAL A 124 13.76 -0.66 24.73
C VAL A 124 12.50 -0.03 25.32
N ARG A 125 11.33 -0.13 24.65
CA ARG A 125 10.06 0.35 25.21
C ARG A 125 9.45 -0.56 26.29
N HIS A 126 9.88 -1.82 26.39
CA HIS A 126 9.25 -2.81 27.28
C HIS A 126 10.06 -3.22 28.51
N ARG A 127 11.38 -2.95 28.59
CA ARG A 127 12.26 -2.94 29.78
C ARG A 127 13.72 -2.86 29.34
N SER A 128 14.59 -2.24 30.16
CA SER A 128 16.04 -2.19 29.94
C SER A 128 16.65 -3.59 30.10
N LEU A 129 17.01 -4.25 29.00
CA LEU A 129 17.74 -5.52 29.02
C LEU A 129 19.24 -5.20 29.09
N GLY A 130 19.92 -5.65 30.14
CA GLY A 130 21.33 -5.34 30.41
C GLY A 130 22.35 -6.13 29.58
N HIS A 131 21.97 -6.75 28.47
CA HIS A 131 22.87 -7.56 27.63
C HIS A 131 23.67 -6.73 26.64
N CYS A 132 24.83 -7.25 26.20
CA CYS A 132 25.72 -6.55 25.29
C CYS A 132 25.59 -7.07 23.84
N SER A 133 25.61 -6.17 22.86
CA SER A 133 25.59 -6.52 21.42
C SER A 133 26.95 -6.93 20.89
N PHE A 134 27.02 -8.01 20.12
CA PHE A 134 28.28 -8.57 19.64
C PHE A 134 29.03 -7.59 18.70
N PRO A 135 30.39 -7.55 18.69
CA PRO A 135 31.14 -6.65 17.84
C PRO A 135 30.92 -6.91 16.35
N SER A 136 31.05 -5.85 15.54
CA SER A 136 30.83 -5.98 14.11
C SER A 136 31.93 -6.83 13.43
N PRO A 137 31.59 -7.65 12.42
CA PRO A 137 32.55 -8.48 11.68
C PRO A 137 33.75 -7.72 11.09
N ARG A 138 33.58 -6.44 10.69
CA ARG A 138 34.67 -5.54 10.27
C ARG A 138 35.78 -5.43 11.32
N ARG A 139 35.47 -5.51 12.62
CA ARG A 139 36.46 -5.42 13.71
C ARG A 139 37.54 -6.50 13.62
N TYR A 140 37.22 -7.65 13.03
CA TYR A 140 38.16 -8.75 12.85
C TYR A 140 39.01 -8.63 11.56
N GLY A 141 38.71 -7.62 10.73
CA GLY A 141 39.65 -7.07 9.75
C GLY A 141 39.68 -7.75 8.39
N TYR A 142 38.56 -8.35 7.93
CA TYR A 142 38.47 -8.94 6.58
C TYR A 142 38.66 -7.92 5.43
N HIS A 143 38.33 -6.65 5.65
CA HIS A 143 38.42 -5.58 4.64
C HIS A 143 39.82 -4.95 4.53
N HIS A 144 40.69 -5.21 5.52
CA HIS A 144 42.05 -4.68 5.59
C HIS A 144 43.07 -5.61 4.94
N THR A 145 44.15 -5.03 4.40
CA THR A 145 45.32 -5.79 3.97
C THR A 145 46.05 -6.42 5.16
N LYS A 146 46.67 -7.57 4.96
CA LYS A 146 47.46 -8.29 5.98
C LYS A 146 48.85 -8.64 5.47
N PRO A 147 49.85 -8.69 6.38
CA PRO A 147 51.25 -8.96 6.02
C PRO A 147 51.47 -10.37 5.46
N THR A 148 50.63 -11.34 5.83
CA THR A 148 50.77 -12.73 5.38
C THR A 148 49.43 -13.32 4.95
N LYS A 149 49.49 -14.27 4.01
CA LYS A 149 48.34 -15.07 3.57
C LYS A 149 47.63 -15.76 4.74
N GLN A 150 48.40 -16.26 5.71
CA GLN A 150 47.86 -16.91 6.90
C GLN A 150 47.15 -15.93 7.83
N ALA A 151 47.72 -14.73 8.06
CA ALA A 151 47.08 -13.70 8.86
C ALA A 151 45.75 -13.24 8.26
N LEU A 152 45.67 -13.15 6.93
CA LEU A 152 44.41 -12.84 6.23
C LEU A 152 43.38 -13.96 6.37
N LYS A 153 43.79 -15.23 6.22
CA LYS A 153 42.89 -16.38 6.42
C LYS A 153 42.30 -16.42 7.82
N CYS A 154 43.11 -16.16 8.84
CA CYS A 154 42.63 -16.07 10.22
C CYS A 154 41.68 -14.88 10.42
N ALA A 155 42.01 -13.71 9.88
CA ALA A 155 41.14 -12.53 9.95
C ALA A 155 39.77 -12.76 9.28
N ALA A 156 39.77 -13.33 8.06
CA ALA A 156 38.55 -13.66 7.33
C ALA A 156 37.71 -14.73 8.05
N ALA A 157 38.35 -15.76 8.61
CA ALA A 157 37.66 -16.79 9.40
C ALA A 157 37.00 -16.21 10.66
N ARG A 158 37.70 -15.31 11.39
CA ARG A 158 37.13 -14.63 12.55
C ARG A 158 35.97 -13.71 12.17
N SER A 159 36.11 -12.91 11.12
CA SER A 159 35.02 -12.08 10.61
C SER A 159 33.80 -12.91 10.23
N ARG A 160 34.00 -14.02 9.50
CA ARG A 160 32.92 -14.96 9.14
C ARG A 160 32.22 -15.53 10.38
N ASP A 161 32.97 -15.94 11.40
CA ASP A 161 32.39 -16.48 12.64
C ASP A 161 31.64 -15.39 13.42
N ALA A 162 32.07 -14.12 13.35
CA ALA A 162 31.34 -12.99 13.94
C ALA A 162 29.97 -12.72 13.28
N PHE A 163 29.83 -12.94 11.96
CA PHE A 163 28.53 -12.86 11.28
C PHE A 163 27.51 -13.85 11.85
N ILE A 164 27.95 -15.06 12.21
CA ILE A 164 27.08 -16.11 12.78
C ILE A 164 26.54 -15.65 14.14
N VAL A 165 27.40 -15.04 14.97
CA VAL A 165 27.00 -14.57 16.30
C VAL A 165 26.05 -13.38 16.21
N MET A 166 26.32 -12.43 15.32
CA MET A 166 25.43 -11.29 15.06
C MET A 166 24.05 -11.75 14.54
N ALA A 167 24.02 -12.75 13.65
CA ALA A 167 22.76 -13.32 13.17
C ALA A 167 21.96 -13.99 14.30
N ALA A 168 22.62 -14.71 15.21
CA ALA A 168 21.96 -15.30 16.39
C ALA A 168 21.41 -14.22 17.36
N GLU A 169 22.12 -13.09 17.52
CA GLU A 169 21.61 -11.93 18.26
C GLU A 169 20.30 -11.40 17.64
N ILE A 170 20.28 -11.24 16.31
CA ILE A 170 19.10 -10.77 15.56
C ILE A 170 17.93 -11.76 15.67
N ASP A 171 18.19 -13.07 15.58
CA ASP A 171 17.19 -14.13 15.75
C ASP A 171 16.51 -14.07 17.13
N GLY A 172 17.26 -13.72 18.17
CA GLY A 172 16.76 -13.60 19.55
C GLY A 172 15.77 -12.47 19.80
N TYR A 173 15.60 -11.52 18.86
CA TYR A 173 14.72 -10.35 19.02
C TYR A 173 13.32 -10.51 18.40
N LYS A 174 12.97 -11.69 17.87
CA LYS A 174 11.83 -11.88 16.96
C LYS A 174 10.45 -11.57 17.61
N PHE A 175 9.57 -10.93 16.83
CA PHE A 175 8.19 -10.54 17.19
C PHE A 175 7.19 -11.12 16.18
N GLU A 176 5.91 -11.25 16.54
CA GLU A 176 4.86 -11.83 15.69
C GLU A 176 4.61 -11.06 14.36
N SER A 177 5.09 -9.81 14.23
CA SER A 177 4.93 -8.94 13.05
C SER A 177 6.18 -8.80 12.16
N TRP A 178 7.22 -9.61 12.41
CA TRP A 178 8.52 -9.58 11.74
C TRP A 178 8.50 -9.47 10.20
N PRO A 179 7.69 -10.25 9.45
CA PRO A 179 7.76 -10.26 7.99
C PRO A 179 7.24 -8.97 7.33
N VAL A 180 6.24 -8.35 7.96
CA VAL A 180 5.62 -7.08 7.54
C VAL A 180 6.60 -5.93 7.75
N LEU A 181 7.20 -5.89 8.94
CA LEU A 181 8.19 -4.90 9.33
C LEU A 181 9.47 -4.96 8.46
N LEU A 182 9.98 -6.16 8.20
CA LEU A 182 11.17 -6.32 7.35
C LEU A 182 10.94 -5.83 5.92
N THR A 183 9.75 -6.10 5.38
CA THR A 183 9.39 -5.71 4.02
C THR A 183 9.25 -4.18 3.90
N GLU A 184 8.76 -3.51 4.95
CA GLU A 184 8.70 -2.05 5.07
C GLU A 184 10.07 -1.36 5.08
N MET A 185 11.05 -1.99 5.74
CA MET A 185 12.27 -1.28 6.18
C MET A 185 13.50 -1.55 5.31
N VAL A 186 13.66 -2.77 4.78
CA VAL A 186 14.82 -3.14 3.94
C VAL A 186 14.42 -3.47 2.49
N GLY A 187 13.13 -3.38 2.16
CA GLY A 187 12.58 -3.71 0.85
C GLY A 187 12.39 -5.20 0.63
N CYS A 188 11.57 -5.57 -0.37
CA CYS A 188 11.17 -6.96 -0.64
C CYS A 188 12.36 -7.89 -0.90
N GLY A 189 13.37 -7.45 -1.66
CA GLY A 189 14.55 -8.27 -1.97
C GLY A 189 15.30 -8.74 -0.71
N TRP A 190 15.57 -7.84 0.24
CA TRP A 190 16.25 -8.21 1.48
C TRP A 190 15.33 -8.96 2.44
N ALA A 191 14.05 -8.60 2.51
CA ALA A 191 13.08 -9.34 3.31
C ALA A 191 12.94 -10.80 2.85
N ASP A 192 12.95 -11.06 1.54
CA ASP A 192 12.92 -12.40 0.97
C ASP A 192 14.22 -13.15 1.21
N LEU A 193 15.38 -12.49 1.08
CA LEU A 193 16.66 -13.08 1.44
C LEU A 193 16.70 -13.47 2.93
N ILE A 194 16.17 -12.64 3.83
CA ILE A 194 16.08 -12.93 5.27
C ILE A 194 15.07 -14.05 5.55
N ARG A 195 13.89 -14.02 4.91
CA ARG A 195 12.85 -15.07 5.01
C ARG A 195 13.38 -16.44 4.59
N ASN A 196 14.13 -16.48 3.50
CA ASN A 196 14.70 -17.71 2.93
C ASN A 196 16.02 -18.12 3.58
N SER A 197 16.58 -17.28 4.46
CA SER A 197 17.79 -17.58 5.23
C SER A 197 17.49 -18.34 6.51
N TRP A 198 18.57 -18.84 7.13
CA TRP A 198 18.54 -19.48 8.44
C TRP A 198 17.90 -18.61 9.57
N LEU A 199 17.86 -17.28 9.43
CA LEU A 199 17.26 -16.36 10.43
C LEU A 199 15.76 -16.57 10.64
N VAL A 200 15.01 -17.04 9.64
CA VAL A 200 13.53 -17.09 9.70
C VAL A 200 12.96 -18.49 9.53
N GLN A 201 13.71 -19.43 8.95
CA GLN A 201 13.28 -20.82 8.72
C GLN A 201 12.85 -21.50 10.04
N ARG A 202 11.53 -21.60 10.26
CA ARG A 202 10.95 -22.57 11.20
C ARG A 202 10.41 -23.80 10.48
N ASP A 203 9.78 -23.66 9.31
CA ASP A 203 9.23 -24.79 8.55
C ASP A 203 9.16 -24.48 7.05
N ALA A 204 9.63 -25.43 6.23
CA ALA A 204 9.32 -25.51 4.82
C ALA A 204 7.82 -25.78 4.64
N GLY A 205 7.03 -24.73 4.45
CA GLY A 205 5.62 -24.85 4.11
C GLY A 205 5.40 -24.70 2.61
N TYR A 206 5.40 -25.81 1.85
CA TYR A 206 4.23 -26.21 1.02
C TYR A 206 4.43 -27.53 0.25
N TRP A 207 5.65 -28.02 0.00
CA TRP A 207 5.85 -29.37 -0.58
C TRP A 207 7.14 -30.03 -0.10
N SER A 208 7.00 -31.29 0.34
CA SER A 208 8.01 -32.32 0.60
C SER A 208 8.54 -32.49 2.04
N GLN A 209 8.46 -33.76 2.44
CA GLN A 209 8.99 -34.40 3.62
C GLN A 209 10.52 -34.27 3.69
N ARG A 210 11.03 -33.26 4.39
CA ARG A 210 12.40 -33.32 4.96
C ARG A 210 12.35 -32.98 6.44
N GLU A 211 12.68 -33.97 7.27
CA GLU A 211 12.80 -33.91 8.75
C GLU A 211 13.91 -32.98 9.28
N SER A 212 14.52 -32.15 8.44
CA SER A 212 15.62 -31.26 8.84
C SER A 212 15.11 -29.84 9.10
N ALA A 213 14.36 -29.68 10.18
CA ALA A 213 14.16 -28.36 10.79
C ALA A 213 15.53 -27.81 11.23
N SER A 214 15.74 -26.50 11.05
CA SER A 214 16.98 -25.79 11.41
C SER A 214 17.16 -25.72 12.93
N ARG A 215 17.57 -26.83 13.55
CA ARG A 215 17.74 -26.97 15.00
C ARG A 215 18.71 -25.89 15.54
N ARG A 216 18.32 -25.28 16.67
CA ARG A 216 19.18 -24.39 17.47
C ARG A 216 19.97 -25.22 18.48
N VAL A 217 21.17 -24.78 18.83
CA VAL A 217 22.04 -25.50 19.79
C VAL A 217 21.39 -25.63 21.17
N GLY A 218 20.54 -24.67 21.55
CA GLY A 218 19.98 -24.61 22.90
C GLY A 218 21.00 -24.15 23.93
N ILE A 219 20.64 -24.21 25.21
CA ILE A 219 21.51 -23.73 26.28
C ILE A 219 21.32 -24.47 27.61
N PHE A 220 22.42 -24.71 28.30
CA PHE A 220 22.42 -25.17 29.69
C PHE A 220 22.42 -23.96 30.63
N VAL A 221 21.53 -23.94 31.62
CA VAL A 221 21.35 -22.84 32.57
C VAL A 221 21.77 -23.32 33.94
N ASN A 222 22.73 -22.64 34.56
CA ASN A 222 22.96 -22.76 35.99
C ASN A 222 22.07 -21.74 36.72
N PRO A 223 21.11 -22.20 37.55
CA PRO A 223 20.22 -21.30 38.27
C PRO A 223 20.97 -20.40 39.25
N GLN A 224 22.11 -20.81 39.81
CA GLN A 224 22.87 -20.02 40.81
C GLN A 224 23.50 -18.76 40.24
N GLU A 225 23.64 -18.66 38.93
CA GLU A 225 24.34 -17.55 38.25
C GLU A 225 23.47 -16.84 37.20
N CYS A 226 22.41 -17.48 36.71
CA CYS A 226 21.53 -16.91 35.71
C CYS A 226 20.70 -15.74 36.28
N ASP A 227 20.80 -14.56 35.66
CA ASP A 227 20.07 -13.33 36.01
C ASP A 227 19.05 -12.88 34.95
N PHE A 228 18.81 -13.71 33.93
CA PHE A 228 17.97 -13.37 32.78
C PHE A 228 16.73 -14.29 32.64
N ALA A 229 16.07 -14.68 33.73
CA ALA A 229 14.96 -15.65 33.69
C ALA A 229 13.84 -15.26 32.70
N TYR A 230 13.60 -13.97 32.51
CA TYR A 230 12.62 -13.45 31.55
C TYR A 230 12.93 -13.90 30.11
N PHE A 231 14.21 -14.03 29.74
CA PHE A 231 14.64 -14.37 28.38
C PHE A 231 14.42 -15.86 28.07
N LEU A 232 14.25 -16.71 29.09
CA LEU A 232 13.85 -18.12 28.90
C LEU A 232 12.44 -18.25 28.32
N LYS A 233 11.56 -17.26 28.50
CA LYS A 233 10.26 -17.20 27.81
C LYS A 233 10.42 -17.03 26.31
N ALA A 234 11.43 -16.27 25.88
CA ALA A 234 11.76 -16.16 24.46
C ALA A 234 12.21 -17.52 23.93
N TYR A 235 13.18 -18.17 24.59
CA TYR A 235 13.66 -19.50 24.17
C TYR A 235 12.55 -20.53 24.00
N THR A 236 11.63 -20.62 24.95
CA THR A 236 10.47 -21.52 24.88
C THR A 236 9.52 -21.17 23.74
N SER A 237 9.22 -19.89 23.54
CA SER A 237 8.39 -19.41 22.42
C SER A 237 9.01 -19.74 21.05
N PHE A 238 10.35 -19.79 20.98
CA PHE A 238 11.10 -20.11 19.77
C PHE A 238 11.42 -21.60 19.58
N GLY A 239 10.96 -22.48 20.48
CA GLY A 239 11.27 -23.90 20.40
C GLY A 239 12.76 -24.19 20.59
N VAL A 240 13.49 -23.30 21.28
CA VAL A 240 14.91 -23.48 21.60
C VAL A 240 15.00 -24.34 22.85
N PRO A 241 15.74 -25.47 22.81
CA PRO A 241 15.83 -26.35 23.96
C PRO A 241 16.65 -25.71 25.08
N VAL A 242 16.13 -25.77 26.31
CA VAL A 242 16.79 -25.23 27.51
C VAL A 242 16.86 -26.32 28.58
N TRP A 243 18.03 -26.47 29.19
CA TRP A 243 18.28 -27.43 30.27
C TRP A 243 18.73 -26.69 31.53
N ILE A 244 17.84 -26.54 32.52
CA ILE A 244 18.14 -25.86 33.79
C ILE A 244 18.62 -26.90 34.79
N ASP A 245 19.88 -26.78 35.24
CA ASP A 245 20.51 -27.68 36.21
C ASP A 245 20.18 -27.29 37.65
N TRP A 246 19.18 -27.91 38.26
CA TRP A 246 18.83 -27.64 39.65
C TRP A 246 19.74 -28.37 40.65
N GLY A 247 20.76 -29.09 40.20
CA GLY A 247 21.61 -29.88 41.09
C GLY A 247 20.89 -31.10 41.69
N PRO A 248 21.40 -31.65 42.79
CA PRO A 248 20.89 -32.89 43.37
C PRO A 248 19.51 -32.72 44.03
N LEU A 249 18.64 -33.73 43.92
CA LEU A 249 17.27 -33.72 44.49
C LEU A 249 17.22 -33.40 45.99
N ILE A 250 18.21 -33.87 46.76
CA ILE A 250 18.24 -33.75 48.22
C ILE A 250 18.64 -32.32 48.66
N ASN A 251 19.24 -31.53 47.77
CA ASN A 251 19.61 -30.15 48.04
C ASN A 251 19.73 -29.35 46.72
N PRO A 252 18.60 -29.01 46.08
CA PRO A 252 18.63 -28.33 44.80
C PRO A 252 19.24 -26.93 44.96
N TYR A 253 19.95 -26.49 43.91
CA TYR A 253 20.56 -25.18 43.87
C TYR A 253 19.52 -24.07 43.94
N PRO A 254 19.70 -23.05 44.81
CA PRO A 254 18.86 -21.87 44.79
C PRO A 254 19.15 -21.04 43.54
N ALA A 255 18.11 -20.53 42.88
CA ALA A 255 18.30 -19.62 41.76
C ALA A 255 18.70 -18.21 42.22
N CYS A 256 19.60 -17.58 41.47
CA CYS A 256 19.97 -16.18 41.59
C CYS A 256 18.77 -15.27 41.26
N ASP A 257 18.06 -15.59 40.17
CA ASP A 257 16.84 -14.89 39.76
C ASP A 257 15.59 -15.54 40.40
N PRO A 258 14.82 -14.80 41.22
CA PRO A 258 13.59 -15.31 41.83
C PRO A 258 12.53 -15.76 40.83
N GLU A 259 12.46 -15.14 39.63
CA GLU A 259 11.51 -15.54 38.59
C GLU A 259 11.88 -16.92 38.02
N LEU A 260 13.19 -17.23 37.94
CA LEU A 260 13.67 -18.55 37.53
C LEU A 260 13.21 -19.61 38.54
N GLN A 261 13.40 -19.32 39.83
CA GLN A 261 13.01 -20.19 40.95
C GLN A 261 11.51 -20.49 40.93
N VAL A 262 10.66 -19.46 40.81
CA VAL A 262 9.21 -19.62 40.93
C VAL A 262 8.61 -20.31 39.69
N THR A 263 9.14 -20.00 38.50
CA THR A 263 8.50 -20.38 37.23
C THR A 263 8.93 -21.75 36.74
N TYR A 264 10.19 -22.12 36.91
CA TYR A 264 10.77 -23.28 36.23
C TYR A 264 11.27 -24.39 37.16
N ILE A 265 11.24 -24.17 38.48
CA ILE A 265 11.52 -25.27 39.41
C ILE A 265 10.40 -26.30 39.34
N PHE A 266 10.78 -27.57 39.40
CA PHE A 266 9.81 -28.65 39.55
C PHE A 266 9.15 -28.61 40.94
N GLN A 267 7.90 -29.06 41.03
CA GLN A 267 7.23 -29.23 42.32
C GLN A 267 7.99 -30.27 43.16
N LEU A 268 8.31 -29.95 44.42
CA LEU A 268 8.93 -30.88 45.35
C LEU A 268 7.85 -31.61 46.18
N PRO A 269 7.86 -32.96 46.25
CA PRO A 269 8.73 -33.87 45.53
C PRO A 269 8.31 -34.02 44.05
N PRO A 270 9.25 -34.26 43.11
CA PRO A 270 8.93 -34.36 41.68
C PRO A 270 7.94 -35.50 41.41
N LYS A 271 6.86 -35.19 40.68
CA LYS A 271 5.81 -36.19 40.34
C LYS A 271 6.32 -37.29 39.41
N HIS A 272 7.21 -36.96 38.48
CA HIS A 272 7.82 -37.89 37.52
C HIS A 272 9.26 -37.48 37.23
N ILE A 273 10.22 -38.37 37.48
CA ILE A 273 11.62 -38.22 37.08
C ILE A 273 11.89 -39.23 35.96
N ARG A 274 12.36 -38.75 34.82
CA ARG A 274 12.85 -39.64 33.75
C ARG A 274 14.36 -39.83 33.92
N PRO A 275 14.88 -41.06 33.99
CA PRO A 275 16.33 -41.26 33.92
C PRO A 275 16.82 -40.86 32.53
N ARG A 276 18.00 -40.25 32.46
CA ARG A 276 18.63 -39.90 31.19
C ARG A 276 18.79 -41.14 30.32
N THR A 277 18.07 -41.19 29.21
CA THR A 277 18.31 -42.17 28.15
C THR A 277 19.59 -41.80 27.41
N ARG A 278 20.55 -42.73 27.30
CA ARG A 278 21.70 -42.60 26.39
C ARG A 278 21.18 -42.44 24.96
N ALA A 279 21.13 -41.21 24.46
CA ALA A 279 20.88 -40.98 23.05
C ALA A 279 22.00 -41.66 22.22
N LEU A 280 21.62 -42.39 21.17
CA LEU A 280 22.54 -42.88 20.14
C LEU A 280 23.33 -41.69 19.57
N PRO A 281 24.61 -41.87 19.19
CA PRO A 281 25.61 -40.82 19.00
C PRO A 281 25.42 -39.93 17.75
N HIS A 282 24.19 -39.65 17.31
CA HIS A 282 23.93 -38.75 16.18
C HIS A 282 23.81 -37.27 16.57
N PHE A 283 23.84 -36.94 17.86
CA PHE A 283 23.67 -35.57 18.36
C PHE A 283 24.95 -34.85 18.79
N ALA A 284 26.12 -35.50 18.67
CA ALA A 284 27.40 -34.97 19.15
C ALA A 284 28.51 -34.86 18.09
N GLU A 285 28.25 -35.15 16.82
CA GLU A 285 29.31 -35.13 15.79
C GLU A 285 29.86 -33.72 15.50
N SER A 286 29.14 -32.63 15.78
CA SER A 286 29.67 -31.29 15.50
C SER A 286 30.64 -30.74 16.55
N THR A 287 30.65 -31.31 17.78
CA THR A 287 31.54 -30.85 18.86
C THR A 287 32.73 -31.79 19.08
N TYR A 288 32.59 -33.08 18.75
CA TYR A 288 33.61 -34.11 19.05
C TYR A 288 34.81 -34.12 18.07
N ASP A 289 34.61 -33.74 16.80
CA ASP A 289 35.68 -33.74 15.78
C ASP A 289 36.68 -32.59 15.91
N MET A 290 36.45 -31.65 16.82
CA MET A 290 37.31 -30.49 16.98
C MET A 290 38.48 -30.72 17.97
N ILE A 291 38.47 -31.83 18.73
CA ILE A 291 39.41 -32.07 19.83
C ILE A 291 40.58 -33.02 19.46
N ARG A 292 40.55 -33.76 18.34
CA ARG A 292 41.67 -34.64 17.94
C ARG A 292 42.15 -34.43 16.50
N GLY A 293 43.31 -33.79 16.35
CA GLY A 293 44.07 -33.83 15.10
C GLY A 293 44.91 -35.09 14.94
N ARG A 294 44.96 -35.66 13.72
CA ARG A 294 46.16 -36.08 12.92
C ARG A 294 45.78 -37.03 11.75
N TRP A 295 46.18 -36.62 10.53
CA TRP A 295 46.70 -37.39 9.35
C TRP A 295 46.10 -38.77 8.98
N ARG A 296 45.67 -39.10 7.74
CA ARG A 296 46.39 -39.05 6.43
C ARG A 296 45.47 -39.47 5.24
N ARG A 297 45.69 -38.83 4.07
CA ARG A 297 45.74 -39.28 2.65
C ARG A 297 44.72 -40.28 2.04
N LYS A 298 44.43 -40.01 0.75
CA LYS A 298 43.51 -40.63 -0.24
C LYS A 298 42.07 -40.15 -0.04
N PHE A 299 41.50 -39.31 -0.90
CA PHE A 299 41.32 -39.48 -2.33
C PHE A 299 41.42 -38.11 -3.05
N TYR A 300 42.52 -37.91 -3.76
CA TYR A 300 42.61 -37.12 -4.98
C TYR A 300 43.31 -38.07 -5.94
N ASP A 301 42.63 -38.37 -7.05
CA ASP A 301 43.04 -39.15 -8.23
C ASP A 301 41.92 -40.14 -8.56
N GLU A 302 40.98 -39.70 -9.41
CA GLU A 302 40.09 -40.47 -10.30
C GLU A 302 38.82 -39.66 -10.61
N ALA A 303 38.96 -38.64 -11.46
CA ALA A 303 37.88 -38.12 -12.32
C ALA A 303 38.42 -36.95 -13.18
N LEU A 304 39.57 -37.17 -13.82
CA LEU A 304 39.97 -36.45 -15.02
C LEU A 304 40.13 -37.51 -16.11
N ASP A 305 39.74 -37.13 -17.32
CA ASP A 305 39.81 -37.89 -18.57
C ASP A 305 38.66 -38.88 -18.85
N LEU A 306 37.73 -38.42 -19.70
CA LEU A 306 37.42 -39.14 -20.94
C LEU A 306 37.09 -38.11 -22.03
N GLU A 307 37.98 -38.08 -23.01
CA GLU A 307 38.02 -37.25 -24.21
C GLU A 307 36.91 -37.58 -25.24
N TRP A 308 36.93 -36.75 -26.31
CA TRP A 308 36.68 -37.09 -27.74
C TRP A 308 35.29 -36.70 -28.28
N LYS A 309 35.09 -36.13 -29.48
CA LYS A 309 35.83 -35.31 -30.49
C LYS A 309 34.84 -35.09 -31.66
N LYS A 310 35.08 -34.03 -32.43
CA LYS A 310 35.00 -33.88 -33.91
C LYS A 310 33.65 -33.92 -34.67
N GLU A 311 33.39 -32.78 -35.33
CA GLU A 311 33.33 -32.54 -36.79
C GLU A 311 32.87 -33.66 -37.75
N ASP A 312 31.85 -33.35 -38.57
CA ASP A 312 31.90 -33.27 -40.05
C ASP A 312 30.53 -32.71 -40.55
N SER A 313 30.41 -31.61 -41.30
CA SER A 313 30.81 -31.35 -42.70
C SER A 313 29.88 -31.98 -43.77
N LEU A 314 29.20 -31.08 -44.52
CA LEU A 314 28.99 -31.08 -45.99
C LEU A 314 27.64 -31.53 -46.63
N LEU A 315 27.05 -30.55 -47.34
CA LEU A 315 26.52 -30.55 -48.73
C LEU A 315 25.01 -30.72 -49.04
N PHE A 316 24.47 -29.61 -49.57
CA PHE A 316 23.33 -29.31 -50.48
C PHE A 316 23.15 -30.26 -51.70
N PRO A 317 22.24 -30.03 -52.71
CA PRO A 317 20.97 -29.26 -52.87
C PRO A 317 19.86 -30.03 -53.67
N GLN A 318 18.67 -29.42 -53.89
CA GLN A 318 17.93 -29.28 -55.19
C GLN A 318 16.44 -28.90 -54.94
N LYS A 319 15.96 -27.71 -55.33
CA LYS A 319 15.45 -27.21 -56.64
C LYS A 319 14.01 -27.63 -57.03
N VAL A 320 13.08 -26.71 -56.72
CA VAL A 320 11.96 -26.15 -57.52
C VAL A 320 11.11 -27.10 -58.38
N SER A 321 9.78 -27.11 -58.18
CA SER A 321 8.80 -26.61 -59.18
C SER A 321 7.32 -26.89 -58.84
N HIS A 322 6.46 -26.00 -59.37
CA HIS A 322 5.02 -26.12 -59.65
C HIS A 322 3.99 -25.57 -58.66
N ILE A 323 3.54 -24.36 -59.00
CA ILE A 323 2.17 -23.84 -58.84
C ILE A 323 1.16 -24.86 -59.39
N SER A 324 0.16 -25.26 -58.61
CA SER A 324 -1.23 -25.44 -59.05
C SER A 324 -2.17 -25.78 -57.88
N SER A 325 -3.13 -24.89 -57.64
CA SER A 325 -4.56 -25.17 -57.37
C SER A 325 -4.99 -26.19 -56.29
N GLY A 326 -5.32 -25.68 -55.09
CA GLY A 326 -6.30 -26.25 -54.14
C GLY A 326 -6.01 -27.64 -53.56
N PRO A 327 -6.71 -28.11 -52.51
CA PRO A 327 -8.06 -27.75 -52.10
C PRO A 327 -8.12 -27.06 -50.73
N TRP A 328 -9.07 -26.13 -50.64
CA TRP A 328 -9.66 -25.65 -49.40
C TRP A 328 -10.15 -26.86 -48.59
N ASP A 329 -9.68 -27.00 -47.35
CA ASP A 329 -10.49 -27.69 -46.36
C ASP A 329 -11.70 -26.79 -46.09
N GLU A 330 -12.81 -27.26 -46.61
CA GLU A 330 -14.18 -26.77 -46.56
C GLU A 330 -14.51 -26.05 -45.24
N VAL A 331 -14.35 -24.73 -45.22
CA VAL A 331 -15.41 -23.92 -44.65
C VAL A 331 -16.47 -23.87 -45.72
N ASP A 332 -17.57 -24.59 -45.49
CA ASP A 332 -18.77 -24.59 -46.32
C ASP A 332 -19.20 -23.13 -46.56
N GLU A 333 -18.74 -22.50 -47.65
CA GLU A 333 -19.02 -21.08 -47.98
C GLU A 333 -20.53 -20.83 -48.07
N GLY A 334 -21.33 -21.89 -48.27
CA GLY A 334 -22.80 -21.85 -48.24
C GLY A 334 -23.42 -21.78 -46.84
N LYS A 335 -22.64 -21.92 -45.75
CA LYS A 335 -23.11 -21.82 -44.37
C LYS A 335 -22.56 -20.62 -43.59
N ILE A 336 -21.64 -19.85 -44.16
CA ILE A 336 -21.14 -18.63 -43.52
C ILE A 336 -22.26 -17.59 -43.58
N GLN A 337 -22.95 -17.42 -42.45
CA GLN A 337 -23.87 -16.31 -42.29
C GLN A 337 -23.04 -15.07 -42.00
N TYR A 338 -23.03 -14.13 -42.94
CA TYR A 338 -22.48 -12.80 -42.71
C TYR A 338 -23.46 -11.99 -41.87
N GLU A 339 -22.94 -11.01 -41.14
CA GLU A 339 -23.83 -10.11 -40.44
C GLU A 339 -24.75 -9.35 -41.41
N PRO A 340 -26.08 -9.33 -41.20
CA PRO A 340 -26.98 -8.53 -42.01
C PRO A 340 -26.65 -7.05 -41.84
N SER A 341 -26.63 -6.32 -42.96
CA SER A 341 -26.50 -4.87 -42.93
C SER A 341 -27.70 -4.25 -42.19
N LEU A 342 -27.42 -3.38 -41.20
CA LEU A 342 -28.44 -2.68 -40.42
C LEU A 342 -29.35 -1.83 -41.33
N SER A 343 -30.65 -1.75 -41.00
CA SER A 343 -31.65 -1.01 -41.77
C SER A 343 -31.37 0.50 -41.72
N GLY A 344 -30.69 1.00 -42.76
CA GLY A 344 -30.19 2.37 -42.86
C GLY A 344 -28.87 2.51 -43.60
N SER A 345 -28.15 1.42 -43.90
CA SER A 345 -26.92 1.46 -44.69
C SER A 345 -27.20 1.72 -46.18
N VAL A 346 -26.73 2.85 -46.71
CA VAL A 346 -27.00 3.33 -48.08
C VAL A 346 -26.09 2.67 -49.13
N SER A 347 -25.13 1.83 -48.73
CA SER A 347 -24.07 1.33 -49.60
C SER A 347 -24.00 -0.20 -49.60
N GLY A 348 -24.14 -0.84 -50.76
CA GLY A 348 -23.99 -2.30 -50.96
C GLY A 348 -22.55 -2.82 -50.80
N VAL A 349 -21.77 -2.24 -49.88
CA VAL A 349 -20.38 -2.60 -49.59
C VAL A 349 -20.38 -3.71 -48.53
N SER A 350 -19.71 -4.82 -48.83
CA SER A 350 -19.64 -5.96 -47.91
C SER A 350 -18.78 -5.65 -46.68
N THR A 351 -19.32 -5.92 -45.50
CA THR A 351 -18.63 -5.72 -44.21
C THR A 351 -17.65 -6.87 -43.92
N ARG A 352 -17.80 -8.02 -44.58
CA ARG A 352 -16.96 -9.22 -44.43
C ARG A 352 -16.90 -9.82 -43.01
N GLN A 353 -17.74 -9.34 -42.09
CA GLN A 353 -17.86 -9.86 -40.73
C GLN A 353 -18.83 -11.06 -40.73
N TRP A 354 -18.43 -12.15 -40.08
CA TRP A 354 -19.32 -13.29 -39.86
C TRP A 354 -20.30 -13.02 -38.70
N LEU A 355 -21.50 -13.61 -38.76
CA LEU A 355 -22.51 -13.52 -37.71
C LEU A 355 -21.96 -14.07 -36.39
N GLY A 356 -21.93 -13.25 -35.34
CA GLY A 356 -21.33 -13.60 -34.05
C GLY A 356 -19.84 -13.32 -33.92
N GLU A 357 -19.15 -12.92 -35.00
CA GLU A 357 -17.70 -12.71 -34.99
C GLU A 357 -17.33 -11.42 -34.28
N THR A 358 -16.50 -11.51 -33.24
CA THR A 358 -16.00 -10.30 -32.56
C THR A 358 -14.95 -9.59 -33.42
N TRP A 359 -14.73 -8.30 -33.20
CA TRP A 359 -13.72 -7.56 -33.97
C TRP A 359 -12.31 -8.17 -33.80
N MET A 360 -11.96 -8.69 -32.60
CA MET A 360 -10.68 -9.38 -32.37
C MET A 360 -10.53 -10.63 -33.25
N GLN A 361 -11.60 -11.41 -33.38
CA GLN A 361 -11.63 -12.60 -34.23
C GLN A 361 -11.52 -12.20 -35.72
N PHE A 362 -12.25 -11.16 -36.12
CA PHE A 362 -12.19 -10.61 -37.48
C PHE A 362 -10.76 -10.16 -37.85
N PHE A 363 -10.07 -9.40 -37.01
CA PHE A 363 -8.70 -8.96 -37.33
C PHE A 363 -7.66 -10.07 -37.20
N SER A 364 -7.82 -11.01 -36.26
CA SER A 364 -6.95 -12.20 -36.21
C SER A 364 -7.09 -13.06 -37.47
N ARG A 365 -8.31 -13.17 -38.02
CA ARG A 365 -8.56 -13.80 -39.32
C ARG A 365 -7.95 -12.98 -40.47
N LEU A 366 -8.16 -11.67 -40.46
CA LEU A 366 -7.63 -10.76 -41.49
C LEU A 366 -6.10 -10.75 -41.52
N GLU A 367 -5.42 -10.83 -40.37
CA GLU A 367 -3.95 -10.93 -40.26
C GLU A 367 -3.44 -12.21 -40.91
N LYS A 368 -4.07 -13.36 -40.63
CA LYS A 368 -3.72 -14.63 -41.27
C LYS A 368 -3.97 -14.60 -42.79
N GLU A 369 -5.09 -14.03 -43.22
CA GLU A 369 -5.37 -13.82 -44.66
C GLU A 369 -4.32 -12.89 -45.30
N THR A 370 -3.93 -11.83 -44.60
CA THR A 370 -2.90 -10.87 -45.06
C THR A 370 -1.53 -11.52 -45.17
N GLU A 371 -1.11 -12.33 -44.20
CA GLU A 371 0.14 -13.09 -44.25
C GLU A 371 0.18 -14.06 -45.43
N LEU A 372 -0.94 -14.74 -45.69
CA LEU A 372 -1.08 -15.62 -46.85
C LEU A 372 -1.04 -14.84 -48.16
N MET A 373 -1.67 -13.67 -48.23
CA MET A 373 -1.64 -12.81 -49.41
C MET A 373 -0.25 -12.21 -49.66
N MET A 374 0.49 -11.82 -48.61
CA MET A 374 1.87 -11.35 -48.71
C MET A 374 2.80 -12.41 -49.29
N GLN A 375 2.59 -13.69 -48.95
CA GLN A 375 3.39 -14.81 -49.49
C GLN A 375 3.19 -15.00 -51.01
N HIS A 376 2.06 -14.56 -51.54
CA HIS A 376 1.69 -14.73 -52.96
C HIS A 376 1.61 -13.38 -53.71
N GLU A 377 2.06 -12.29 -53.09
CA GLU A 377 1.97 -10.94 -53.63
C GLU A 377 2.98 -10.75 -54.79
N SER A 378 2.50 -10.23 -55.92
CA SER A 378 3.39 -9.95 -57.05
C SER A 378 4.27 -8.72 -56.75
N PRO A 379 5.48 -8.59 -57.32
CA PRO A 379 6.33 -7.40 -57.13
C PRO A 379 5.69 -6.09 -57.61
N ARG A 380 4.63 -6.16 -58.43
CA ARG A 380 3.85 -5.00 -58.85
C ARG A 380 2.82 -4.63 -57.77
N ASP A 381 2.17 -5.62 -57.17
CA ASP A 381 1.16 -5.42 -56.15
C ASP A 381 1.80 -5.00 -54.82
N ALA A 382 2.96 -5.59 -54.46
CA ALA A 382 3.78 -5.15 -53.34
C ALA A 382 4.16 -3.68 -53.45
N ARG A 383 4.60 -3.22 -54.62
CA ARG A 383 4.90 -1.80 -54.86
C ARG A 383 3.69 -0.90 -54.76
N ARG A 384 2.49 -1.39 -55.13
CA ARG A 384 1.24 -0.64 -55.00
C ARG A 384 0.79 -0.56 -53.55
N ARG A 385 0.88 -1.67 -52.81
CA ARG A 385 0.58 -1.74 -51.38
C ARG A 385 1.53 -0.87 -50.57
N GLU A 386 2.84 -0.97 -50.79
CA GLU A 386 3.84 -0.11 -50.16
C GLU A 386 3.61 1.38 -50.48
N ALA A 387 3.14 1.70 -51.69
CA ALA A 387 2.73 3.06 -52.03
C ALA A 387 1.47 3.49 -51.26
N ARG A 388 0.48 2.62 -51.08
CA ARG A 388 -0.71 2.88 -50.24
C ARG A 388 -0.35 3.06 -48.77
N ASP A 389 0.48 2.19 -48.20
CA ASP A 389 0.99 2.31 -46.82
C ASP A 389 1.73 3.64 -46.63
N ARG A 390 2.55 4.03 -47.60
CA ARG A 390 3.28 5.31 -47.57
C ARG A 390 2.34 6.51 -47.65
N VAL A 391 1.31 6.45 -48.50
CA VAL A 391 0.31 7.54 -48.62
C VAL A 391 -0.56 7.61 -47.37
N ALA A 392 -1.04 6.48 -46.86
CA ALA A 392 -1.84 6.40 -45.63
C ALA A 392 -1.05 6.91 -44.41
N GLY A 393 0.25 6.63 -44.33
CA GLY A 393 1.11 7.15 -43.26
C GLY A 393 1.46 8.65 -43.40
N MET A 394 1.23 9.27 -44.55
CA MET A 394 1.53 10.69 -44.81
C MET A 394 0.28 11.59 -44.83
N GLN A 395 -0.92 11.04 -45.02
CA GLN A 395 -2.16 11.82 -45.12
C GLN A 395 -2.92 11.84 -43.78
N SER A 396 -3.40 13.01 -43.38
CA SER A 396 -4.21 13.19 -42.15
C SER A 396 -5.65 12.67 -42.29
N TYR A 397 -6.10 12.41 -43.51
CA TYR A 397 -7.48 12.09 -43.88
C TYR A 397 -7.52 10.98 -44.95
N PRO A 398 -8.50 10.05 -44.96
CA PRO A 398 -8.50 8.91 -45.87
C PRO A 398 -8.62 9.35 -47.33
N SER A 399 -8.08 8.55 -48.23
CA SER A 399 -8.21 8.81 -49.66
C SER A 399 -9.67 8.68 -50.09
N LYS A 400 -10.11 9.46 -51.10
CA LYS A 400 -11.48 9.41 -51.63
C LYS A 400 -11.90 8.03 -52.18
N THR A 401 -10.96 7.12 -52.35
CA THR A 401 -11.18 5.77 -52.87
C THR A 401 -11.12 4.69 -51.80
N ALA A 402 -10.70 5.00 -50.57
CA ALA A 402 -10.62 4.05 -49.47
C ALA A 402 -11.98 3.91 -48.77
N ASN A 403 -12.40 2.68 -48.47
CA ASN A 403 -13.64 2.45 -47.72
C ASN A 403 -13.37 2.64 -46.22
N VAL A 404 -14.36 3.17 -45.49
CA VAL A 404 -14.24 3.39 -44.03
C VAL A 404 -15.35 2.64 -43.32
N PHE A 405 -14.99 1.87 -42.31
CA PHE A 405 -15.90 1.07 -41.50
C PHE A 405 -15.79 1.46 -40.03
N VAL A 406 -16.91 1.44 -39.31
CA VAL A 406 -17.00 1.68 -37.86
C VAL A 406 -17.59 0.46 -37.16
N TRP A 407 -17.06 0.11 -35.99
CA TRP A 407 -17.54 -1.03 -35.20
C TRP A 407 -18.46 -0.55 -34.08
N ASN A 408 -19.73 -0.97 -34.10
CA ASN A 408 -20.77 -0.47 -33.19
C ASN A 408 -21.39 -1.59 -32.34
N LEU A 409 -21.71 -1.30 -31.08
CA LEU A 409 -22.60 -2.16 -30.28
C LEU A 409 -24.04 -2.03 -30.77
N VAL A 410 -24.72 -3.16 -30.94
CA VAL A 410 -26.12 -3.20 -31.40
C VAL A 410 -26.96 -3.83 -30.30
N ASP A 411 -28.04 -3.14 -29.89
CA ASP A 411 -28.94 -3.62 -28.84
C ASP A 411 -29.42 -5.05 -29.13
N GLY A 412 -29.23 -5.94 -28.16
CA GLY A 412 -29.58 -7.37 -28.26
C GLY A 412 -28.50 -8.27 -28.84
N LYS A 413 -27.31 -7.75 -29.19
CA LYS A 413 -26.12 -8.53 -29.53
C LYS A 413 -25.02 -8.30 -28.49
N ASP A 414 -24.30 -9.36 -28.15
CA ASP A 414 -23.18 -9.36 -27.19
C ASP A 414 -21.82 -9.10 -27.85
N TYR A 415 -21.80 -8.76 -29.15
CA TYR A 415 -20.61 -8.43 -29.93
C TYR A 415 -20.85 -7.21 -30.83
N MET A 416 -19.78 -6.50 -31.18
CA MET A 416 -19.85 -5.33 -32.07
C MET A 416 -20.06 -5.73 -33.54
N VAL A 417 -20.84 -4.95 -34.27
CA VAL A 417 -21.12 -5.13 -35.69
C VAL A 417 -20.36 -4.08 -36.52
N ARG A 418 -19.60 -4.52 -37.52
CA ARG A 418 -18.83 -3.69 -38.47
C ARG A 418 -19.78 -3.08 -39.50
N CYS A 419 -19.84 -1.75 -39.54
CA CYS A 419 -20.75 -0.98 -40.36
C CYS A 419 -19.98 -0.10 -41.36
N HIS A 420 -20.38 -0.10 -42.63
CA HIS A 420 -19.77 0.80 -43.63
C HIS A 420 -20.27 2.25 -43.47
N VAL A 421 -19.36 3.21 -43.59
CA VAL A 421 -19.61 4.65 -43.46
C VAL A 421 -19.64 5.28 -44.86
N SER A 422 -20.69 6.04 -45.17
CA SER A 422 -20.79 6.72 -46.47
C SER A 422 -19.78 7.87 -46.59
N SER A 423 -19.31 8.16 -47.81
CA SER A 423 -18.25 9.17 -48.06
C SER A 423 -18.55 10.54 -47.47
N ASP A 424 -19.82 10.93 -47.41
CA ASP A 424 -20.25 12.25 -46.91
C ASP A 424 -20.21 12.31 -45.38
N GLN A 425 -20.30 11.15 -44.71
CA GLN A 425 -20.24 11.03 -43.25
C GLN A 425 -18.82 10.77 -42.73
N VAL A 426 -17.88 10.36 -43.60
CA VAL A 426 -16.49 10.14 -43.18
C VAL A 426 -15.90 11.45 -42.66
N SER A 427 -16.25 12.63 -43.19
CA SER A 427 -15.63 13.91 -42.74
C SER A 427 -16.09 14.34 -41.37
N GLU A 428 -17.32 13.99 -41.03
CA GLU A 428 -17.81 14.17 -39.67
C GLU A 428 -17.18 13.11 -38.79
N LEU A 429 -17.29 11.81 -39.14
CA LEU A 429 -16.92 10.69 -38.28
C LEU A 429 -15.40 10.57 -38.03
N TRP A 430 -14.55 11.00 -38.94
CA TRP A 430 -13.12 10.73 -38.86
C TRP A 430 -12.44 11.37 -37.67
N ASP A 431 -12.74 12.64 -37.37
CA ASP A 431 -12.09 13.42 -36.32
C ASP A 431 -12.42 12.93 -34.91
N PHE A 432 -13.49 12.12 -34.79
CA PHE A 432 -13.91 11.43 -33.58
C PHE A 432 -13.03 10.25 -33.16
N TYR A 433 -12.11 9.79 -34.02
CA TYR A 433 -11.18 8.71 -33.69
C TYR A 433 -9.76 9.24 -33.79
N THR A 434 -8.88 8.92 -32.83
CA THR A 434 -7.46 9.30 -32.93
C THR A 434 -6.71 8.45 -33.96
N SER A 435 -5.49 8.83 -34.35
CA SER A 435 -4.67 8.04 -35.29
C SER A 435 -4.37 6.61 -34.82
N THR A 436 -4.39 6.36 -33.51
CA THR A 436 -4.18 5.03 -32.91
C THR A 436 -5.46 4.19 -32.82
N GLN A 437 -6.63 4.84 -32.91
CA GLN A 437 -7.96 4.20 -33.00
C GLN A 437 -8.39 3.92 -34.45
N ARG A 438 -7.52 4.21 -35.42
CA ARG A 438 -7.73 4.00 -36.86
C ARG A 438 -6.76 2.91 -37.33
N ARG A 439 -7.27 1.84 -37.94
CA ARG A 439 -6.43 0.81 -38.58
C ARG A 439 -6.63 0.83 -40.08
N TYR A 440 -5.53 0.96 -40.82
CA TYR A 440 -5.55 0.88 -42.28
C TYR A 440 -5.11 -0.49 -42.74
N SER A 441 -5.84 -1.06 -43.69
CA SER A 441 -5.40 -2.23 -44.43
C SER A 441 -5.08 -1.86 -45.88
N SER A 442 -3.80 -1.84 -46.21
CA SER A 442 -3.33 -1.52 -47.55
C SER A 442 -3.63 -2.60 -48.59
N PHE A 443 -3.97 -3.82 -48.19
CA PHE A 443 -4.39 -4.88 -49.11
C PHE A 443 -5.77 -4.59 -49.73
N TRP A 444 -6.73 -4.17 -48.91
CA TRP A 444 -8.11 -3.89 -49.35
C TRP A 444 -8.41 -2.39 -49.52
N ASP A 445 -7.48 -1.51 -49.17
CA ASP A 445 -7.67 -0.05 -49.15
C ASP A 445 -8.85 0.34 -48.25
N GLU A 446 -8.85 -0.20 -47.03
CA GLU A 446 -9.93 0.00 -46.06
C GLU A 446 -9.39 0.55 -44.74
N TRP A 447 -10.17 1.45 -44.13
CA TRP A 447 -9.96 1.93 -42.78
C TRP A 447 -11.02 1.36 -41.86
N ASP A 448 -10.58 0.91 -40.70
CA ASP A 448 -11.44 0.51 -39.60
C ASP A 448 -11.28 1.50 -38.44
N LEU A 449 -12.42 2.01 -37.97
CA LEU A 449 -12.55 2.93 -36.84
C LEU A 449 -13.15 2.15 -35.67
N ASN A 450 -12.41 2.07 -34.57
CA ASN A 450 -12.90 1.43 -33.36
C ASN A 450 -12.17 2.02 -32.15
N HIS A 451 -12.93 2.55 -31.19
CA HIS A 451 -12.36 3.09 -29.95
C HIS A 451 -11.64 2.01 -29.13
N GLU A 452 -12.02 0.73 -29.30
CA GLU A 452 -11.35 -0.40 -28.64
C GLU A 452 -9.97 -0.74 -29.22
N PHE A 453 -9.57 -0.19 -30.38
CA PHE A 453 -8.22 -0.40 -30.91
C PHE A 453 -7.14 0.29 -30.07
N ASP A 454 -7.49 1.43 -29.50
CA ASP A 454 -6.70 2.14 -28.50
C ASP A 454 -7.65 2.91 -27.56
N PRO A 455 -8.16 2.25 -26.50
CA PRO A 455 -9.09 2.87 -25.54
C PRO A 455 -8.46 4.00 -24.73
N SER A 456 -7.14 4.18 -24.82
CA SER A 456 -6.35 5.15 -24.05
C SER A 456 -6.14 6.48 -24.79
N ALA A 457 -6.52 6.56 -26.06
CA ALA A 457 -6.35 7.76 -26.86
C ALA A 457 -7.36 8.87 -26.46
N LEU A 458 -6.86 9.99 -25.95
CA LEU A 458 -7.65 11.20 -25.65
C LEU A 458 -7.76 12.04 -26.92
N LEU A 459 -8.96 12.45 -27.31
CA LEU A 459 -9.12 13.43 -28.37
C LEU A 459 -8.54 14.78 -27.98
N ASP A 460 -7.70 15.30 -28.86
CA ASP A 460 -7.35 16.72 -28.89
C ASP A 460 -8.62 17.52 -29.19
N VAL A 461 -9.31 18.01 -28.15
CA VAL A 461 -10.40 18.99 -28.33
C VAL A 461 -9.88 20.38 -28.05
N GLU A 462 -9.03 20.84 -28.96
CA GLU A 462 -9.26 22.07 -29.75
C GLU A 462 -8.88 21.63 -31.18
N GLU A 463 -9.76 21.12 -32.04
CA GLU A 463 -11.21 21.24 -32.24
C GLU A 463 -11.80 19.85 -32.56
N GLN A 464 -12.99 19.54 -31.99
CA GLN A 464 -13.96 18.50 -32.34
C GLN A 464 -13.76 17.01 -31.90
N GLU A 465 -14.30 16.68 -30.70
CA GLU A 465 -15.37 15.67 -30.41
C GLU A 465 -15.07 14.11 -30.43
N GLN A 466 -15.66 13.27 -29.48
CA GLN A 466 -15.83 11.76 -29.19
C GLN A 466 -14.79 10.73 -28.58
N ILE A 467 -14.77 10.45 -27.25
CA ILE A 467 -15.41 9.29 -26.53
C ILE A 467 -14.55 8.00 -26.30
N HIS A 468 -14.34 7.66 -24.99
CA HIS A 468 -14.30 6.36 -24.24
C HIS A 468 -13.35 5.21 -24.71
N GLY A 469 -12.74 4.34 -23.89
CA GLY A 469 -12.87 3.94 -22.48
C GLY A 469 -13.00 2.40 -22.33
N THR A 470 -12.17 1.77 -21.48
CA THR A 470 -12.34 0.46 -20.77
C THR A 470 -12.29 -0.85 -21.59
N ASP A 471 -12.07 -2.06 -21.08
CA ASP A 471 -11.34 -2.70 -19.95
C ASP A 471 -11.84 -4.17 -19.94
N ASP A 472 -10.96 -5.15 -19.70
CA ASP A 472 -11.26 -6.48 -19.12
C ASP A 472 -12.25 -7.45 -19.86
N THR A 473 -12.28 -8.79 -19.76
CA THR A 473 -11.55 -9.85 -19.04
C THR A 473 -12.04 -11.25 -19.53
N ILE A 474 -11.15 -12.25 -19.43
CA ILE A 474 -11.38 -13.66 -18.98
C ILE A 474 -12.09 -14.70 -19.89
N GLY A 475 -11.41 -15.85 -20.06
CA GLY A 475 -11.86 -17.11 -20.70
C GLY A 475 -12.89 -17.93 -19.89
N PRO A 476 -13.05 -19.27 -20.07
CA PRO A 476 -12.01 -20.24 -19.62
C PRO A 476 -11.98 -21.69 -20.24
N SER A 477 -10.89 -22.43 -19.94
CA SER A 477 -10.81 -23.90 -19.59
C SER A 477 -10.96 -24.98 -20.71
N VAL A 478 -10.29 -26.17 -20.78
CA VAL A 478 -9.45 -27.07 -19.94
C VAL A 478 -8.59 -27.99 -20.88
N GLY A 479 -7.25 -28.16 -20.74
CA GLY A 479 -6.50 -29.35 -20.21
C GLY A 479 -6.21 -30.51 -21.22
N PRO A 480 -5.18 -31.40 -21.09
CA PRO A 480 -4.17 -31.60 -20.03
C PRO A 480 -2.66 -31.59 -20.48
N GLU A 481 -1.76 -31.61 -19.49
CA GLU A 481 -0.29 -31.43 -19.49
C GLU A 481 0.58 -32.48 -20.22
N LEU A 482 1.83 -32.11 -20.57
CA LEU A 482 3.06 -32.59 -19.88
C LEU A 482 4.39 -32.01 -20.46
N LEU A 483 5.11 -31.30 -19.57
CA LEU A 483 6.57 -31.16 -19.38
C LEU A 483 7.47 -30.51 -20.46
N ARG A 484 7.78 -29.21 -20.26
CA ARG A 484 8.98 -28.48 -20.73
C ARG A 484 9.41 -27.41 -19.69
N PRO A 485 10.69 -26.97 -19.67
CA PRO A 485 11.39 -26.54 -18.46
C PRO A 485 10.94 -25.18 -17.91
N VAL A 486 10.85 -25.10 -16.57
CA VAL A 486 10.31 -23.99 -15.79
C VAL A 486 11.18 -22.73 -15.96
N LYS A 487 10.65 -21.74 -16.68
CA LYS A 487 11.12 -20.34 -16.64
C LYS A 487 10.73 -19.73 -15.29
N ASN A 488 11.66 -18.97 -14.72
CA ASN A 488 11.55 -18.02 -13.60
C ASN A 488 10.20 -17.99 -12.87
N ASN A 489 10.20 -18.65 -11.72
CA ASN A 489 9.12 -18.73 -10.75
C ASN A 489 8.93 -17.41 -9.96
N ARG A 490 9.22 -16.24 -10.56
CA ARG A 490 9.07 -14.93 -9.93
C ARG A 490 7.70 -14.34 -10.21
N ASP A 491 7.27 -14.33 -11.47
CA ASP A 491 6.01 -13.68 -11.86
C ASP A 491 4.79 -14.53 -11.48
N ALA A 492 4.90 -15.87 -11.62
CA ALA A 492 3.90 -16.82 -11.15
C ALA A 492 3.80 -16.86 -9.61
N TRP A 493 4.91 -16.57 -8.91
CA TRP A 493 4.97 -16.53 -7.46
C TRP A 493 4.55 -15.16 -6.90
N GLU A 494 4.87 -14.04 -7.55
CA GLU A 494 4.33 -12.70 -7.23
C GLU A 494 2.81 -12.67 -7.43
N ALA A 495 2.28 -13.31 -8.49
CA ALA A 495 0.85 -13.50 -8.67
C ALA A 495 0.24 -14.35 -7.54
N ALA A 496 0.81 -15.53 -7.24
CA ALA A 496 0.34 -16.39 -6.16
C ALA A 496 0.49 -15.77 -4.75
N TYR A 497 1.52 -14.96 -4.51
CA TYR A 497 1.80 -14.27 -3.24
C TYR A 497 0.84 -13.09 -3.01
N MET A 498 0.59 -12.28 -4.05
CA MET A 498 -0.45 -11.23 -4.02
C MET A 498 -1.85 -11.83 -3.87
N GLU A 499 -2.06 -13.04 -4.39
CA GLU A 499 -3.31 -13.79 -4.28
C GLU A 499 -3.51 -14.47 -2.91
N SER A 500 -2.40 -14.88 -2.26
CA SER A 500 -2.40 -15.57 -0.96
C SER A 500 -2.61 -14.63 0.22
N PHE A 501 -2.35 -13.32 0.06
CA PHE A 501 -2.51 -12.34 1.12
C PHE A 501 -3.64 -11.36 0.92
N LYS A 502 -4.33 -11.30 -0.24
CA LYS A 502 -5.34 -10.27 -0.61
C LYS A 502 -6.03 -9.65 0.61
N PRO A 503 -5.47 -8.58 1.24
CA PRO A 503 -6.33 -7.62 1.87
C PRO A 503 -7.14 -7.07 0.70
N LYS A 504 -8.43 -6.74 0.87
CA LYS A 504 -9.08 -5.89 -0.13
C LYS A 504 -8.13 -4.70 -0.33
N LEU A 505 -7.48 -4.57 -1.49
CA LEU A 505 -6.52 -3.49 -1.74
C LEU A 505 -7.36 -2.22 -1.94
N HIS A 506 -7.85 -1.69 -0.82
CA HIS A 506 -8.76 -0.57 -0.74
C HIS A 506 -8.10 0.61 -1.47
N GLY A 507 -8.79 1.14 -2.49
CA GLY A 507 -8.31 2.22 -3.34
C GLY A 507 -7.64 1.83 -4.66
N MET A 508 -7.60 0.55 -5.07
CA MET A 508 -7.41 0.22 -6.50
C MET A 508 -8.69 0.42 -7.30
N VAL A 509 -9.83 0.12 -6.68
CA VAL A 509 -11.16 0.46 -7.17
C VAL A 509 -11.81 1.32 -6.07
N PRO A 510 -12.21 2.56 -6.37
CA PRO A 510 -12.90 3.40 -5.39
C PRO A 510 -14.23 2.78 -4.99
N ASN A 511 -14.54 2.81 -3.70
CA ASN A 511 -15.88 2.46 -3.24
C ASN A 511 -16.88 3.48 -3.80
N LYS A 512 -18.02 3.01 -4.31
CA LYS A 512 -19.08 3.89 -4.83
C LYS A 512 -19.64 4.70 -3.66
N ARG A 513 -19.68 6.03 -3.81
CA ARG A 513 -20.25 6.94 -2.82
C ARG A 513 -21.40 7.74 -3.42
N CYS A 514 -22.46 7.91 -2.62
CA CYS A 514 -23.57 8.78 -2.96
C CYS A 514 -23.21 10.21 -2.53
N CYS A 515 -23.21 11.14 -3.48
CA CYS A 515 -23.06 12.56 -3.18
C CYS A 515 -24.44 13.22 -3.07
N MET A 516 -24.53 14.36 -2.38
CA MET A 516 -25.77 15.15 -2.35
C MET A 516 -26.25 15.47 -3.77
N THR A 517 -27.56 15.42 -3.95
CA THR A 517 -28.20 15.93 -5.17
C THR A 517 -28.02 17.43 -5.28
N LEU A 518 -28.18 17.98 -6.50
CA LEU A 518 -28.23 19.43 -6.70
C LEU A 518 -29.28 20.08 -5.79
N GLU A 519 -30.47 19.48 -5.74
CA GLU A 519 -31.58 19.90 -4.89
C GLU A 519 -31.20 19.88 -3.41
N GLY A 520 -30.50 18.84 -2.96
CA GLY A 520 -29.98 18.74 -1.60
C GLY A 520 -28.96 19.83 -1.26
N VAL A 521 -28.03 20.13 -2.17
CA VAL A 521 -27.07 21.23 -1.97
C VAL A 521 -27.79 22.57 -1.85
N ILE A 522 -28.71 22.86 -2.76
CA ILE A 522 -29.50 24.11 -2.74
C ILE A 522 -30.36 24.19 -1.47
N ARG A 523 -30.99 23.09 -1.04
CA ARG A 523 -31.85 23.07 0.16
C ARG A 523 -31.06 23.19 1.45
N TYR A 524 -30.07 22.33 1.64
CA TYR A 524 -29.48 22.07 2.96
C TYR A 524 -28.19 22.87 3.17
N ARG A 525 -27.42 23.14 2.10
CA ARG A 525 -26.22 23.98 2.21
C ARG A 525 -26.56 25.46 2.09
N PHE A 526 -27.36 25.84 1.09
CA PHE A 526 -27.70 27.25 0.85
C PHE A 526 -28.97 27.72 1.57
N GLY A 527 -29.89 26.80 1.92
CA GLY A 527 -31.15 27.18 2.56
C GLY A 527 -32.19 27.76 1.60
N ILE A 528 -32.09 27.42 0.31
CA ILE A 528 -32.95 28.00 -0.73
C ILE A 528 -34.15 27.08 -0.98
N ILE A 529 -35.35 27.65 -0.90
CA ILE A 529 -36.62 27.02 -1.24
C ILE A 529 -36.93 27.35 -2.70
N TRP A 530 -36.48 26.49 -3.63
CA TRP A 530 -36.57 26.76 -5.07
C TRP A 530 -38.01 26.84 -5.59
N ALA A 531 -38.97 26.20 -4.92
CA ALA A 531 -40.40 26.32 -5.24
C ALA A 531 -40.92 27.77 -5.13
N SER A 532 -40.27 28.60 -4.31
CA SER A 532 -40.59 30.03 -4.16
C SER A 532 -39.85 30.93 -5.15
N VAL A 533 -39.01 30.36 -6.03
CA VAL A 533 -38.27 31.11 -7.04
C VAL A 533 -39.09 31.08 -8.35
N PRO A 534 -39.42 32.24 -8.94
CA PRO A 534 -40.13 32.27 -10.23
C PRO A 534 -39.34 31.51 -11.30
N SER A 535 -40.00 30.67 -12.11
CA SER A 535 -39.36 30.07 -13.28
C SER A 535 -39.49 31.00 -14.50
N LEU A 536 -38.38 31.30 -15.19
CA LEU A 536 -38.46 31.72 -16.60
C LEU A 536 -39.11 30.59 -17.42
N GLY A 537 -39.91 30.95 -18.42
CA GLY A 537 -40.80 30.03 -19.16
C GLY A 537 -40.14 28.77 -19.75
N THR A 538 -40.96 27.85 -20.25
CA THR A 538 -40.61 26.47 -20.60
C THR A 538 -39.59 26.29 -21.74
N THR A 539 -39.20 27.35 -22.46
CA THR A 539 -38.21 27.30 -23.54
C THR A 539 -37.05 28.25 -23.26
N LEU A 540 -35.89 27.70 -22.92
CA LEU A 540 -34.64 28.44 -22.73
C LEU A 540 -33.91 28.62 -24.06
N THR A 541 -33.29 29.77 -24.24
CA THR A 541 -32.34 30.01 -25.35
C THR A 541 -31.04 29.22 -25.15
N SER A 542 -30.25 29.05 -26.22
CA SER A 542 -28.93 28.40 -26.14
C SER A 542 -28.00 29.12 -25.16
N VAL A 543 -28.08 30.45 -25.08
CA VAL A 543 -27.29 31.28 -24.14
C VAL A 543 -27.71 31.03 -22.69
N GLU A 544 -29.01 30.92 -22.43
CA GLU A 544 -29.56 30.62 -21.10
C GLU A 544 -29.21 29.20 -20.65
N THR A 545 -29.20 28.24 -21.58
CA THR A 545 -28.77 26.87 -21.30
C THR A 545 -27.29 26.82 -20.88
N VAL A 546 -26.41 27.53 -21.59
CA VAL A 546 -24.99 27.66 -21.21
C VAL A 546 -24.81 28.36 -19.87
N LYS A 547 -25.61 29.40 -19.57
CA LYS A 547 -25.57 30.07 -18.26
C LYS A 547 -26.01 29.14 -17.13
N ALA A 548 -27.05 28.33 -17.33
CA ALA A 548 -27.49 27.34 -16.35
C ALA A 548 -26.41 26.28 -16.07
N ASP A 549 -25.73 25.79 -17.11
CA ASP A 549 -24.57 24.88 -16.95
C ASP A 549 -23.43 25.52 -16.16
N LYS A 550 -23.11 26.79 -16.44
CA LYS A 550 -22.12 27.56 -15.67
C LYS A 550 -22.52 27.68 -14.20
N THR A 551 -23.81 27.87 -13.90
CA THR A 551 -24.30 27.91 -12.51
C THR A 551 -24.06 26.59 -11.78
N LEU A 552 -24.23 25.44 -12.45
CA LEU A 552 -23.95 24.13 -11.84
C LEU A 552 -22.47 23.98 -11.46
N LYS A 553 -21.56 24.40 -12.36
CA LYS A 553 -20.11 24.44 -12.08
C LYS A 553 -19.76 25.40 -10.94
N LEU A 554 -20.44 26.54 -10.86
CA LEU A 554 -20.26 27.50 -9.76
C LEU A 554 -20.71 26.96 -8.40
N LEU A 555 -21.58 25.95 -8.37
CA LEU A 555 -22.06 25.29 -7.16
C LEU A 555 -21.28 24.00 -6.83
N GLY A 556 -20.34 23.58 -7.68
CA GLY A 556 -19.69 22.26 -7.54
C GLY A 556 -20.65 21.09 -7.74
N CYS A 557 -21.72 21.33 -8.52
CA CYS A 557 -22.82 20.39 -8.77
C CYS A 557 -22.94 20.02 -10.24
N HIS A 558 -21.87 20.15 -11.05
CA HIS A 558 -21.94 19.83 -12.48
C HIS A 558 -22.23 18.35 -12.72
N ASN A 559 -21.72 17.47 -11.85
CA ASN A 559 -21.96 16.03 -11.87
C ASN A 559 -22.89 15.56 -10.74
N ALA A 560 -23.60 16.47 -10.07
CA ALA A 560 -24.49 16.09 -8.98
C ALA A 560 -25.72 15.32 -9.51
N PRO A 561 -26.15 14.25 -8.81
CA PRO A 561 -27.40 13.60 -9.13
C PRO A 561 -28.58 14.57 -8.94
N ARG A 562 -29.71 14.24 -9.57
CA ARG A 562 -30.94 15.04 -9.51
C ARG A 562 -31.99 14.28 -8.72
N ASP A 563 -32.80 15.00 -7.94
CA ASP A 563 -34.00 14.41 -7.35
C ASP A 563 -35.08 14.20 -8.44
N GLU A 564 -35.50 12.95 -8.64
CA GLU A 564 -36.52 12.58 -9.63
C GLU A 564 -37.90 13.17 -9.30
N LEU A 565 -38.21 13.38 -8.01
CA LEU A 565 -39.51 13.84 -7.55
C LEU A 565 -39.61 15.37 -7.50
N SER A 566 -38.49 16.07 -7.29
CA SER A 566 -38.48 17.51 -6.99
C SER A 566 -37.44 18.34 -7.76
N SER A 567 -37.11 17.92 -8.99
CA SER A 567 -36.04 18.53 -9.79
C SER A 567 -36.16 20.05 -10.02
N ILE A 568 -35.05 20.77 -9.83
CA ILE A 568 -34.94 22.20 -10.12
C ILE A 568 -34.89 22.46 -11.63
N SER A 569 -35.74 23.33 -12.16
CA SER A 569 -35.67 23.73 -13.57
C SER A 569 -34.47 24.64 -13.86
N SER A 570 -33.94 24.57 -15.08
CA SER A 570 -32.85 25.45 -15.52
C SER A 570 -33.25 26.94 -15.48
N GLY A 571 -34.54 27.27 -15.64
CA GLY A 571 -35.04 28.63 -15.47
C GLY A 571 -34.92 29.16 -14.04
N VAL A 572 -35.12 28.28 -13.04
CA VAL A 572 -34.91 28.62 -11.63
C VAL A 572 -33.43 28.81 -11.31
N LEU A 573 -32.54 27.95 -11.84
CA LEU A 573 -31.09 28.12 -11.69
C LEU A 573 -30.58 29.48 -12.21
N LEU A 574 -31.14 29.95 -13.32
CA LEU A 574 -30.80 31.25 -13.88
C LEU A 574 -31.23 32.41 -12.98
N ASN A 575 -32.41 32.31 -12.36
CA ASN A 575 -32.89 33.33 -11.43
C ASN A 575 -32.12 33.33 -10.09
N LEU A 576 -31.42 32.26 -9.76
CA LEU A 576 -30.51 32.23 -8.61
C LEU A 576 -29.14 32.84 -8.91
N LEU A 577 -28.72 32.89 -10.18
CA LEU A 577 -27.37 33.33 -10.57
C LEU A 577 -26.97 34.71 -10.01
N PRO A 578 -27.82 35.77 -10.04
CA PRO A 578 -27.48 37.06 -9.44
C PRO A 578 -27.19 36.98 -7.94
N GLY A 579 -27.97 36.18 -7.20
CA GLY A 579 -27.77 35.98 -5.76
C GLY A 579 -26.50 35.18 -5.44
N LEU A 580 -26.17 34.19 -6.26
CA LEU A 580 -24.92 33.43 -6.15
C LEU A 580 -23.70 34.32 -6.48
N ASP A 581 -23.81 35.18 -7.50
CA ASP A 581 -22.76 36.15 -7.83
C ASP A 581 -22.55 37.16 -6.70
N TRP A 582 -23.61 37.62 -6.04
CA TRP A 582 -23.48 38.46 -4.85
C TRP A 582 -22.72 37.78 -3.72
N LEU A 583 -23.07 36.53 -3.39
CA LEU A 583 -22.34 35.75 -2.38
C LEU A 583 -20.85 35.68 -2.72
N ARG A 584 -20.51 35.43 -3.99
CA ARG A 584 -19.12 35.43 -4.46
C ARG A 584 -18.41 36.76 -4.20
N THR A 585 -19.08 37.90 -4.42
CA THR A 585 -18.50 39.24 -4.20
C THR A 585 -18.33 39.63 -2.74
N LEU A 586 -19.12 39.07 -1.81
CA LEU A 586 -19.00 39.35 -0.37
C LEU A 586 -17.62 39.01 0.19
N SER A 587 -16.93 38.03 -0.40
CA SER A 587 -15.60 37.60 0.02
C SER A 587 -14.47 38.59 -0.32
N THR A 588 -14.71 39.62 -1.14
CA THR A 588 -13.67 40.52 -1.69
C THR A 588 -13.85 42.00 -1.33
N SER A 589 -14.64 42.32 -0.30
CA SER A 589 -14.79 43.67 0.29
C SER A 589 -15.56 44.74 -0.51
N ASP A 590 -15.82 44.56 -1.81
CA ASP A 590 -16.58 45.51 -2.67
C ASP A 590 -18.11 45.30 -2.63
N ALA A 591 -18.67 44.98 -1.47
CA ALA A 591 -20.09 44.63 -1.31
C ALA A 591 -21.05 45.83 -1.38
N SER A 592 -20.56 47.07 -1.52
CA SER A 592 -21.35 48.30 -1.42
C SER A 592 -22.16 48.65 -2.67
N SER A 593 -21.97 47.95 -3.80
CA SER A 593 -22.62 48.29 -5.09
C SER A 593 -23.53 47.22 -5.69
N TYR A 594 -23.63 46.02 -5.08
CA TYR A 594 -24.32 44.89 -5.70
C TYR A 594 -25.75 44.71 -5.16
N THR A 595 -26.74 44.71 -6.06
CA THR A 595 -28.19 44.68 -5.72
C THR A 595 -28.85 43.31 -5.92
N GLY A 596 -28.18 42.35 -6.57
CA GLY A 596 -28.72 41.01 -6.79
C GLY A 596 -28.65 40.15 -5.53
N GLN A 597 -29.74 40.02 -4.77
CA GLN A 597 -29.81 39.09 -3.64
C GLN A 597 -30.64 37.87 -4.01
N ILE A 598 -30.39 36.75 -3.31
CA ILE A 598 -31.32 35.61 -3.32
C ILE A 598 -32.71 36.14 -2.89
N PRO A 599 -33.80 35.78 -3.60
CA PRO A 599 -35.13 36.25 -3.25
C PRO A 599 -35.46 35.97 -1.78
N ARG A 600 -35.91 36.99 -1.05
CA ARG A 600 -36.14 36.92 0.40
C ARG A 600 -37.15 35.83 0.77
N ASP A 601 -38.18 35.64 -0.06
CA ASP A 601 -39.23 34.65 0.21
C ASP A 601 -38.79 33.22 -0.14
N ALA A 602 -37.63 33.06 -0.77
CA ALA A 602 -37.02 31.80 -1.12
C ALA A 602 -35.81 31.44 -0.24
N TRP A 603 -35.34 32.32 0.66
CA TRP A 603 -34.15 32.06 1.47
C TRP A 603 -34.52 31.86 2.94
N ASP A 604 -34.23 30.68 3.49
CA ASP A 604 -34.63 30.29 4.85
C ASP A 604 -34.04 31.13 5.99
N ILE A 605 -33.01 31.94 5.74
CA ILE A 605 -32.50 32.90 6.72
C ILE A 605 -33.29 34.21 6.75
N SER A 606 -34.23 34.41 5.81
CA SER A 606 -35.09 35.59 5.74
C SER A 606 -36.39 35.35 6.50
N ILE A 607 -36.76 36.30 7.36
CA ILE A 607 -38.01 36.22 8.12
C ILE A 607 -39.28 36.20 7.26
N THR A 608 -39.19 36.63 5.99
CA THR A 608 -40.33 36.59 5.04
C THR A 608 -40.48 35.24 4.35
N CYS A 609 -39.48 34.37 4.42
CA CYS A 609 -39.57 33.02 3.87
C CYS A 609 -40.57 32.19 4.68
N SER A 610 -41.47 31.48 3.98
CA SER A 610 -42.44 30.59 4.62
C SER A 610 -41.77 29.49 5.45
N ASP A 611 -40.55 29.11 5.06
CA ASP A 611 -39.75 28.09 5.72
C ASP A 611 -38.58 28.68 6.52
N TYR A 612 -38.76 29.89 7.07
CA TYR A 612 -37.75 30.58 7.88
C TYR A 612 -37.15 29.67 8.97
N LEU A 613 -35.83 29.67 9.08
CA LEU A 613 -35.05 28.86 10.01
C LEU A 613 -35.15 29.44 11.43
N ARG A 614 -36.32 29.27 12.05
CA ARG A 614 -36.67 29.83 13.36
C ARG A 614 -35.89 29.17 14.49
N PRO A 615 -34.96 29.86 15.18
CA PRO A 615 -34.08 29.26 16.18
C PRO A 615 -34.84 28.59 17.35
N GLU A 616 -35.96 29.19 17.75
CA GLU A 616 -36.81 28.74 18.87
C GLU A 616 -37.43 27.35 18.65
N HIS A 617 -37.56 26.91 17.39
CA HIS A 617 -38.15 25.62 17.02
C HIS A 617 -37.11 24.52 16.76
N HIS A 618 -35.82 24.78 16.99
CA HIS A 618 -34.77 23.79 16.78
C HIS A 618 -34.48 23.01 18.07
N ASN A 619 -34.37 21.70 17.91
CA ASN A 619 -33.96 20.76 18.95
C ASN A 619 -32.43 20.79 19.15
N MET A 620 -31.76 21.94 19.02
CA MET A 620 -30.32 22.01 19.28
C MET A 620 -29.90 23.30 19.99
N THR A 621 -28.82 23.23 20.74
CA THR A 621 -28.09 24.38 21.29
C THR A 621 -26.69 24.41 20.71
N VAL A 622 -26.19 25.63 20.46
CA VAL A 622 -24.87 25.86 19.88
C VAL A 622 -24.06 26.73 20.83
N THR A 623 -22.87 26.26 21.19
CA THR A 623 -21.93 26.98 22.07
C THR A 623 -20.60 27.13 21.37
N LEU A 624 -19.96 28.30 21.53
CA LEU A 624 -18.62 28.53 20.98
C LEU A 624 -17.55 27.88 21.86
N VAL A 625 -16.65 27.13 21.25
CA VAL A 625 -15.51 26.48 21.92
C VAL A 625 -14.20 26.85 21.25
N GLU A 626 -13.12 26.86 22.02
CA GLU A 626 -11.79 27.28 21.57
C GLU A 626 -10.75 26.22 21.83
N SER A 627 -9.80 26.04 20.91
CA SER A 627 -8.66 25.17 21.11
C SER A 627 -7.71 25.74 22.17
N TRP A 628 -6.85 24.90 22.76
CA TRP A 628 -5.89 25.34 23.80
C TRP A 628 -4.89 26.40 23.32
N ASN A 629 -4.62 26.42 22.01
CA ASN A 629 -3.74 27.42 21.40
C ASN A 629 -4.50 28.67 20.90
N GLU A 630 -5.81 28.78 21.20
CA GLU A 630 -6.74 29.87 20.84
C GLU A 630 -6.77 30.24 19.33
N SER A 631 -6.12 29.44 18.50
CA SER A 631 -5.97 29.70 17.07
C SER A 631 -7.15 29.17 16.23
N ILE A 632 -7.97 28.31 16.81
CA ILE A 632 -9.10 27.66 16.13
C ILE A 632 -10.33 27.76 17.03
N THR A 633 -11.41 28.30 16.49
CA THR A 633 -12.73 28.32 17.11
C THR A 633 -13.61 27.23 16.48
N GLY A 634 -14.47 26.63 17.29
CA GLY A 634 -15.44 25.61 16.88
C GLY A 634 -16.81 25.86 17.47
N TYR A 635 -17.80 25.16 16.93
CA TYR A 635 -19.19 25.19 17.37
C TYR A 635 -19.53 23.84 18.00
N GLU A 636 -19.68 23.80 19.33
CA GLU A 636 -20.23 22.65 20.04
C GLU A 636 -21.74 22.60 19.79
N VAL A 637 -22.23 21.48 19.25
CA VAL A 637 -23.65 21.25 18.98
C VAL A 637 -24.18 20.18 19.93
N GLN A 638 -25.27 20.51 20.63
CA GLN A 638 -25.99 19.58 21.50
C GLN A 638 -27.45 19.47 21.06
N ILE A 639 -28.01 18.25 21.02
CA ILE A 639 -29.41 18.02 20.62
C ILE A 639 -30.30 17.96 21.88
N LYS A 640 -31.33 18.80 21.92
CA LYS A 640 -32.29 18.88 23.03
C LYS A 640 -33.18 17.64 23.07
N GLY A 641 -33.30 17.04 24.26
CA GLY A 641 -34.19 15.90 24.50
C GLY A 641 -33.70 14.56 23.94
N GLY A 642 -32.47 14.50 23.42
CA GLY A 642 -31.80 13.24 23.06
C GLY A 642 -31.16 12.55 24.27
N GLU A 643 -30.73 11.29 24.07
CA GLU A 643 -29.89 10.57 25.04
C GLU A 643 -28.57 11.34 25.26
N GLU A 644 -28.11 11.40 26.50
CA GLU A 644 -26.84 12.04 26.84
C GLU A 644 -25.69 11.18 26.32
N MET A 645 -25.01 11.67 25.28
CA MET A 645 -23.90 10.95 24.66
C MET A 645 -22.59 11.21 25.39
N PRO A 646 -21.67 10.22 25.42
CA PRO A 646 -20.38 10.37 26.10
C PRO A 646 -19.43 11.34 25.38
N TYR A 647 -19.75 11.76 24.16
CA TYR A 647 -18.98 12.73 23.37
C TYR A 647 -19.81 13.96 23.00
N LYS A 648 -19.08 15.04 22.75
CA LYS A 648 -19.57 16.30 22.20
C LYS A 648 -19.23 16.41 20.71
N LEU A 649 -20.16 16.90 19.91
CA LEU A 649 -19.92 17.20 18.49
C LEU A 649 -19.40 18.62 18.32
N ILE A 650 -18.23 18.78 17.70
CA ILE A 650 -17.64 20.08 17.37
C ILE A 650 -17.56 20.24 15.85
N LEU A 651 -18.08 21.35 15.34
CA LEU A 651 -18.02 21.75 13.94
C LEU A 651 -17.16 22.99 13.73
N PHE A 652 -16.59 23.14 12.54
CA PHE A 652 -15.64 24.23 12.25
C PHE A 652 -16.23 25.36 11.40
N ARG A 653 -17.46 25.21 10.90
CA ARG A 653 -18.10 26.18 10.00
C ARG A 653 -19.54 26.41 10.39
N ALA A 654 -19.97 27.67 10.30
CA ALA A 654 -21.35 28.04 10.53
C ALA A 654 -22.27 27.43 9.45
N THR A 655 -21.79 27.27 8.22
CA THR A 655 -22.54 26.57 7.16
C THR A 655 -22.88 25.12 7.50
N ASP A 656 -22.02 24.42 8.25
CA ASP A 656 -22.26 23.03 8.66
C ASP A 656 -23.22 22.96 9.86
N VAL A 657 -23.15 23.92 10.78
CA VAL A 657 -24.17 24.07 11.84
C VAL A 657 -25.55 24.34 11.24
N MET A 658 -25.61 25.25 10.25
CA MET A 658 -26.84 25.59 9.52
C MET A 658 -27.38 24.42 8.70
N TYR A 659 -26.49 23.55 8.21
CA TYR A 659 -26.88 22.32 7.54
C TYR A 659 -27.64 21.39 8.50
N ILE A 660 -27.10 21.13 9.69
CA ILE A 660 -27.74 20.27 10.70
C ILE A 660 -29.11 20.83 11.12
N SER A 661 -29.23 22.14 11.34
CA SER A 661 -30.54 22.74 11.67
C SER A 661 -31.59 22.58 10.56
N ARG A 662 -31.18 22.36 9.31
CA ARG A 662 -32.09 22.09 8.20
C ARG A 662 -32.48 20.61 8.06
N LEU A 663 -31.79 19.70 8.74
CA LEU A 663 -32.13 18.26 8.79
C LEU A 663 -33.31 18.04 9.74
N ARG A 664 -34.50 18.41 9.28
CA ARG A 664 -35.74 18.18 10.03
C ARG A 664 -36.00 16.68 10.13
N GLY A 665 -36.00 16.14 11.35
CA GLY A 665 -36.42 14.77 11.62
C GLY A 665 -35.31 13.73 11.81
N LEU A 666 -34.04 14.14 12.00
CA LEU A 666 -33.03 13.19 12.50
C LEU A 666 -33.30 12.86 13.98
N PRO A 667 -33.36 11.56 14.35
CA PRO A 667 -33.82 11.16 15.69
C PRO A 667 -32.78 11.40 16.81
N CYS A 668 -31.48 11.27 16.56
CA CYS A 668 -30.45 11.47 17.59
C CYS A 668 -29.08 11.97 17.04
N LEU A 669 -28.11 12.21 17.95
CA LEU A 669 -26.80 12.76 17.61
C LEU A 669 -25.98 11.82 16.72
N ASP A 670 -26.14 10.50 16.89
CA ASP A 670 -25.44 9.49 16.11
C ASP A 670 -25.82 9.58 14.63
N ASP A 671 -27.13 9.76 14.33
CA ASP A 671 -27.60 9.91 12.96
C ASP A 671 -27.03 11.18 12.32
N VAL A 672 -26.91 12.26 13.10
CA VAL A 672 -26.27 13.50 12.63
C VAL A 672 -24.80 13.26 12.32
N VAL A 673 -24.07 12.53 13.17
CA VAL A 673 -22.64 12.23 12.98
C VAL A 673 -22.43 11.33 11.77
N GLU A 674 -23.25 10.30 11.60
CA GLU A 674 -23.21 9.42 10.43
C GLU A 674 -23.49 10.20 9.14
N ASP A 675 -24.51 11.06 9.15
CA ASP A 675 -24.87 11.88 8.00
C ASP A 675 -23.74 12.85 7.60
N ILE A 676 -23.19 13.63 8.54
CA ILE A 676 -22.10 14.56 8.22
C ILE A 676 -20.83 13.82 7.79
N CYS A 677 -20.56 12.64 8.34
CA CYS A 677 -19.44 11.79 7.94
C CYS A 677 -19.62 11.27 6.50
N SER A 678 -20.83 10.79 6.16
CA SER A 678 -21.14 10.29 4.82
C SER A 678 -20.98 11.37 3.73
N HIS A 679 -21.23 12.63 4.09
CA HIS A 679 -21.06 13.80 3.23
C HIS A 679 -19.64 14.39 3.25
N GLY A 680 -18.70 13.76 3.96
CA GLY A 680 -17.31 14.22 4.07
C GLY A 680 -17.16 15.61 4.67
N ILE A 681 -18.09 16.01 5.56
CA ILE A 681 -18.00 17.24 6.34
C ILE A 681 -16.97 17.04 7.44
N ARG A 682 -16.20 18.07 7.75
CA ARG A 682 -15.20 18.02 8.83
C ARG A 682 -15.84 18.29 10.19
N PHE A 683 -15.56 17.42 11.16
CA PHE A 683 -16.05 17.54 12.54
C PHE A 683 -15.05 16.94 13.54
N LEU A 684 -15.35 17.03 14.82
CA LEU A 684 -14.68 16.26 15.88
C LEU A 684 -15.71 15.69 16.85
N LEU A 685 -15.42 14.50 17.35
CA LEU A 685 -16.05 13.92 18.52
C LEU A 685 -15.11 14.09 19.72
N ALA A 686 -15.60 14.80 20.72
CA ALA A 686 -14.83 15.28 21.85
C ALA A 686 -15.30 14.55 23.12
N LEU A 687 -14.45 13.71 23.70
CA LEU A 687 -14.74 12.96 24.92
C LEU A 687 -14.31 13.78 26.15
N PRO A 688 -15.20 14.12 27.09
CA PRO A 688 -14.80 14.67 28.38
C PRO A 688 -13.94 13.66 29.14
N ILE A 689 -12.82 14.09 29.72
CA ILE A 689 -11.89 13.19 30.43
C ILE A 689 -11.59 13.65 31.86
N SER A 690 -11.25 12.69 32.72
CA SER A 690 -10.78 12.97 34.09
C SER A 690 -9.33 13.49 34.10
N GLN A 691 -8.89 14.09 35.21
CA GLN A 691 -7.50 14.52 35.36
C GLN A 691 -6.51 13.35 35.29
N ASP A 692 -6.88 12.19 35.83
CA ASP A 692 -6.05 10.99 35.79
C ASP A 692 -5.89 10.45 34.35
N ASP A 693 -6.96 10.50 33.56
CA ASP A 693 -6.92 10.14 32.13
C ASP A 693 -6.05 11.10 31.33
N ALA A 694 -6.10 12.39 31.66
CA ALA A 694 -5.28 13.41 31.05
C ALA A 694 -3.79 13.17 31.28
N ASP A 695 -3.40 12.89 32.51
CA ASP A 695 -2.00 12.64 32.87
C ASP A 695 -1.48 11.35 32.23
N ARG A 696 -2.32 10.31 32.14
CA ARG A 696 -2.03 9.08 31.40
C ARG A 696 -1.77 9.35 29.91
N CYS A 697 -2.57 10.21 29.27
CA CYS A 697 -2.41 10.57 27.86
C CYS A 697 -1.15 11.42 27.62
N LYS A 698 -0.80 12.32 28.54
CA LYS A 698 0.39 13.21 28.45
C LYS A 698 1.72 12.45 28.60
N ALA A 699 1.74 11.32 29.29
CA ALA A 699 2.96 10.56 29.59
C ALA A 699 3.53 9.74 28.40
N LYS A 700 2.84 9.68 27.25
CA LYS A 700 3.18 8.78 26.14
C LYS A 700 3.87 9.49 24.98
N VAL A 701 5.02 8.95 24.56
CA VAL A 701 5.77 9.42 23.38
C VAL A 701 5.19 8.77 22.13
N PHE A 702 4.57 9.57 21.27
CA PHE A 702 4.20 9.14 19.92
C PHE A 702 5.43 9.15 19.02
N TYR A 703 5.61 8.07 18.27
CA TYR A 703 6.71 7.96 17.32
C TYR A 703 6.18 8.25 15.92
N PRO A 704 6.82 9.16 15.17
CA PRO A 704 6.34 9.53 13.85
C PRO A 704 6.46 8.35 12.87
N GLU A 705 5.55 8.31 11.91
CA GLU A 705 5.60 7.35 10.82
C GLU A 705 6.86 7.58 9.96
N PRO A 706 7.62 6.52 9.60
CA PRO A 706 8.86 6.68 8.84
C PRO A 706 8.64 7.37 7.48
N SER A 707 9.33 8.46 7.18
CA SER A 707 9.20 9.08 5.85
C SER A 707 9.89 8.22 4.77
N LEU A 708 9.25 8.04 3.60
CA LEU A 708 9.85 7.30 2.48
C LEU A 708 10.84 8.20 1.74
N HIS A 709 12.12 7.94 1.93
CA HIS A 709 13.16 8.65 1.19
C HIS A 709 13.44 7.96 -0.14
N ARG A 710 13.64 8.76 -1.19
CA ARG A 710 13.96 8.30 -2.55
C ARG A 710 15.09 9.12 -3.17
N PRO A 711 15.90 8.51 -4.04
CA PRO A 711 17.01 9.21 -4.69
C PRO A 711 16.49 10.27 -5.68
N TYR A 712 17.39 11.17 -6.08
CA TYR A 712 17.12 12.15 -7.12
C TYR A 712 16.64 11.48 -8.42
N GLY A 713 15.62 12.05 -9.07
CA GLY A 713 15.06 11.53 -10.31
C GLY A 713 14.16 10.30 -10.15
N PHE A 714 13.71 10.00 -8.93
CA PHE A 714 12.80 8.88 -8.68
C PHE A 714 11.47 9.05 -9.43
N VAL A 715 11.10 8.01 -10.18
CA VAL A 715 9.79 7.87 -10.84
C VAL A 715 9.12 6.63 -10.28
N PRO A 716 7.94 6.74 -9.65
CA PRO A 716 7.23 5.60 -9.10
C PRO A 716 6.62 4.75 -10.20
N ASP A 717 6.65 3.43 -10.02
CA ASP A 717 5.93 2.46 -10.83
C ASP A 717 4.65 1.98 -10.13
N MET A 718 3.90 1.09 -10.79
CA MET A 718 2.73 0.45 -10.22
C MET A 718 3.04 -0.31 -8.92
N SER A 719 4.26 -0.83 -8.74
CA SER A 719 4.65 -1.49 -7.50
C SER A 719 4.81 -0.47 -6.35
N GLU A 720 5.32 0.73 -6.61
CA GLU A 720 5.38 1.83 -5.63
C GLU A 720 3.98 2.34 -5.27
N TYR A 721 3.04 2.36 -6.22
CA TYR A 721 1.65 2.67 -5.92
C TYR A 721 1.01 1.59 -5.01
N LYS A 722 1.21 0.30 -5.32
CA LYS A 722 0.78 -0.81 -4.46
C LYS A 722 1.41 -0.76 -3.06
N LYS A 723 2.69 -0.40 -2.95
CA LYS A 723 3.38 -0.19 -1.65
C LYS A 723 2.74 0.95 -0.85
N TYR A 724 2.39 2.04 -1.51
CA TYR A 724 1.63 3.13 -0.88
C TYR A 724 0.27 2.63 -0.35
N LEU A 725 -0.53 1.95 -1.18
CA LEU A 725 -1.85 1.44 -0.80
C LEU A 725 -1.76 0.49 0.39
N TRP A 726 -0.77 -0.40 0.36
CA TRP A 726 -0.50 -1.33 1.45
C TRP A 726 -0.12 -0.60 2.74
N ARG A 727 0.80 0.37 2.67
CA ARG A 727 1.23 1.14 3.84
C ARG A 727 0.09 1.95 4.46
N ARG A 728 -0.75 2.53 3.61
CA ARG A 728 -1.99 3.19 4.03
C ARG A 728 -2.96 2.21 4.70
N SER A 729 -3.11 1.01 4.17
CA SER A 729 -3.94 -0.05 4.77
C SER A 729 -3.40 -0.54 6.11
N THR A 730 -2.08 -0.64 6.27
CA THR A 730 -1.44 -0.96 7.56
C THR A 730 -1.71 0.14 8.58
N LEU A 731 -1.57 1.41 8.16
CA LEU A 731 -1.89 2.55 9.02
C LEU A 731 -3.38 2.57 9.43
N PHE A 732 -4.28 2.23 8.51
CA PHE A 732 -5.72 2.09 8.78
C PHE A 732 -6.13 0.81 9.50
N SER A 733 -5.18 -0.10 9.81
CA SER A 733 -5.46 -1.24 10.69
C SER A 733 -5.70 -0.80 12.15
N ASP A 734 -5.33 0.43 12.49
CA ASP A 734 -5.66 1.08 13.76
C ASP A 734 -7.01 1.84 13.64
N PRO A 735 -8.07 1.38 14.33
CA PRO A 735 -9.39 2.01 14.26
C PRO A 735 -9.40 3.50 14.60
N ALA A 736 -8.55 3.96 15.52
CA ALA A 736 -8.51 5.37 15.91
C ALA A 736 -7.97 6.26 14.78
N VAL A 737 -7.06 5.76 13.96
CA VAL A 737 -6.60 6.47 12.75
C VAL A 737 -7.72 6.63 11.75
N VAL A 738 -8.47 5.54 11.52
CA VAL A 738 -9.56 5.53 10.56
C VAL A 738 -10.63 6.52 10.98
N ARG A 739 -11.05 6.52 12.25
CA ARG A 739 -12.01 7.49 12.79
C ARG A 739 -11.50 8.93 12.71
N ALA A 740 -10.25 9.18 13.09
CA ALA A 740 -9.63 10.50 12.95
C ALA A 740 -9.59 10.97 11.48
N ALA A 741 -9.33 10.06 10.54
CA ALA A 741 -9.34 10.36 9.11
C ALA A 741 -10.76 10.64 8.59
N LEU A 742 -11.78 9.89 9.02
CA LEU A 742 -13.19 10.14 8.71
C LEU A 742 -13.64 11.51 9.22
N MET A 743 -13.36 11.84 10.49
CA MET A 743 -13.66 13.14 11.11
C MET A 743 -12.97 14.32 10.41
N HIS A 744 -11.82 14.07 9.79
CA HIS A 744 -11.09 15.09 9.02
C HIS A 744 -11.85 15.55 7.77
N GLY A 745 -12.81 14.76 7.27
CA GLY A 745 -13.62 15.06 6.09
C GLY A 745 -12.80 15.26 4.82
N GLY A 746 -13.44 15.81 3.79
CA GLY A 746 -12.79 16.13 2.52
C GLY A 746 -12.03 14.95 1.91
N LEU A 747 -10.84 15.21 1.39
CA LEU A 747 -10.00 14.19 0.75
C LEU A 747 -9.55 13.08 1.71
N ILE A 748 -9.21 13.42 2.95
CA ILE A 748 -8.72 12.45 3.95
C ILE A 748 -9.85 11.51 4.35
N GLY A 749 -11.03 12.08 4.66
CA GLY A 749 -12.23 11.30 4.95
C GLY A 749 -12.65 10.44 3.77
N ARG A 750 -12.58 10.98 2.54
CA ARG A 750 -12.88 10.20 1.33
C ARG A 750 -11.92 9.01 1.14
N ILE A 751 -10.62 9.20 1.39
CA ILE A 751 -9.63 8.12 1.33
C ILE A 751 -9.90 7.07 2.43
N ALA A 752 -10.28 7.49 3.63
CA ALA A 752 -10.67 6.57 4.71
C ALA A 752 -11.94 5.79 4.38
N LEU A 753 -12.92 6.42 3.74
CA LEU A 753 -14.12 5.77 3.20
C LEU A 753 -13.82 4.76 2.08
N ASP A 754 -12.64 4.76 1.46
CA ASP A 754 -12.26 3.62 0.60
C ASP A 754 -11.86 2.38 1.41
N HIS A 755 -11.46 2.56 2.67
CA HIS A 755 -11.05 1.48 3.57
C HIS A 755 -12.22 0.89 4.38
N VAL A 756 -13.20 1.73 4.75
CA VAL A 756 -14.40 1.26 5.47
C VAL A 756 -15.60 1.16 4.54
N ASP A 757 -16.38 0.09 4.69
CA ASP A 757 -17.59 -0.11 3.88
C ASP A 757 -18.73 0.83 4.38
N ASP A 758 -18.82 1.07 5.68
CA ASP A 758 -19.89 1.83 6.35
C ASP A 758 -19.37 3.10 7.09
N PRO A 759 -19.90 4.31 6.80
CA PRO A 759 -19.59 5.54 7.52
C PRO A 759 -19.89 5.49 9.03
N SER A 760 -20.84 4.68 9.49
CA SER A 760 -21.19 4.53 10.91
C SER A 760 -20.00 4.05 11.77
N PHE A 761 -18.97 3.48 11.12
CA PHE A 761 -17.70 3.12 11.76
C PHE A 761 -17.07 4.27 12.55
N VAL A 762 -17.32 5.54 12.17
CA VAL A 762 -16.81 6.70 12.89
C VAL A 762 -17.25 6.73 14.36
N LEU A 763 -18.40 6.13 14.69
CA LEU A 763 -18.95 6.05 16.03
C LEU A 763 -18.41 4.86 16.84
N SER A 764 -17.66 3.95 16.20
CA SER A 764 -17.16 2.73 16.86
C SER A 764 -16.24 3.05 18.04
N GLY A 765 -16.49 2.43 19.18
CA GLY A 765 -15.63 2.53 20.38
C GLY A 765 -15.73 3.84 21.16
N PHE A 766 -16.54 4.82 20.74
CA PHE A 766 -16.78 6.05 21.50
C PHE A 766 -17.75 5.85 22.68
N ARG A 767 -18.62 4.84 22.61
CA ARG A 767 -19.52 4.45 23.71
C ARG A 767 -18.80 3.78 24.88
N ASP A 768 -17.59 3.26 24.65
CA ASP A 768 -16.76 2.58 25.65
C ASP A 768 -15.75 3.53 26.34
N GLY A 769 -15.81 4.84 26.05
CA GLY A 769 -14.88 5.85 26.55
C GLY A 769 -13.58 5.92 25.72
N ILE A 770 -12.46 6.29 26.37
CA ILE A 770 -11.14 6.32 25.71
C ILE A 770 -10.69 4.86 25.45
N SER A 771 -11.11 4.31 24.31
CA SER A 771 -10.78 2.95 23.87
C SER A 771 -9.43 2.88 23.15
N SER A 772 -8.90 4.02 22.71
CA SER A 772 -7.59 4.13 22.08
C SER A 772 -6.76 5.21 22.76
N GLU A 773 -5.48 4.94 22.95
CA GLU A 773 -4.52 5.93 23.47
C GLU A 773 -4.10 6.94 22.39
N LYS A 774 -4.67 6.85 21.18
CA LYS A 774 -4.32 7.64 20.01
C LYS A 774 -5.22 8.86 19.86
N GLY A 775 -4.77 9.98 20.39
CA GLY A 775 -5.48 11.24 20.36
C GLY A 775 -4.72 12.32 21.10
N THR A 776 -5.30 13.51 21.17
CA THR A 776 -4.74 14.63 21.91
C THR A 776 -5.80 15.28 22.76
N ILE A 777 -5.37 15.87 23.87
CA ILE A 777 -6.25 16.66 24.74
C ILE A 777 -6.38 18.04 24.12
N GLN A 778 -7.58 18.41 23.70
CA GLN A 778 -7.86 19.69 23.05
C GLN A 778 -9.23 20.23 23.46
N TRP A 779 -9.38 21.56 23.36
CA TRP A 779 -10.61 22.34 23.56
C TRP A 779 -11.00 22.71 25.00
N LYS A 780 -11.49 23.96 25.15
CA LYS A 780 -12.09 24.55 26.36
C LYS A 780 -13.33 25.40 25.98
N PRO A 781 -14.33 25.55 26.86
CA PRO A 781 -15.43 26.49 26.64
C PRO A 781 -14.94 27.94 26.51
N SER A 782 -15.48 28.72 25.57
CA SER A 782 -15.05 30.12 25.32
C SER A 782 -15.47 31.10 26.43
N THR A 783 -16.51 30.79 27.25
CA THR A 783 -17.16 31.81 28.11
C THR A 783 -17.42 31.49 29.59
N SER A 784 -16.88 30.45 30.25
CA SER A 784 -17.11 30.30 31.71
C SER A 784 -15.96 29.78 32.56
N TRP A 785 -15.60 30.58 33.57
CA TRP A 785 -14.92 30.19 34.79
C TRP A 785 -15.80 29.25 35.61
N LYS A 786 -15.68 27.94 35.40
CA LYS A 786 -15.94 26.88 36.38
C LYS A 786 -15.56 25.55 35.74
N GLU A 787 -14.47 24.98 36.24
CA GLU A 787 -13.91 23.66 35.93
C GLU A 787 -13.66 23.39 34.45
N SER A 788 -12.41 23.61 34.02
CA SER A 788 -11.91 23.13 32.74
C SER A 788 -11.95 21.59 32.71
N SER A 789 -13.05 21.02 32.21
CA SER A 789 -13.05 19.62 31.81
C SER A 789 -12.16 19.51 30.57
N GLU A 790 -10.99 18.90 30.75
CA GLU A 790 -10.13 18.54 29.63
C GLU A 790 -10.94 17.61 28.71
N THR A 791 -10.82 17.81 27.40
CA THR A 791 -11.52 17.01 26.40
C THR A 791 -10.49 16.31 25.52
N TRP A 792 -10.70 15.03 25.27
CA TRP A 792 -9.86 14.21 24.43
C TRP A 792 -10.48 14.06 23.03
N VAL A 793 -9.65 14.19 22.00
CA VAL A 793 -10.04 14.07 20.60
C VAL A 793 -9.05 13.18 19.85
N GLU A 794 -9.55 12.30 18.99
CA GLU A 794 -8.68 11.56 18.06
C GLU A 794 -8.18 12.51 16.96
N THR A 795 -6.86 12.49 16.72
CA THR A 795 -6.22 13.40 15.76
C THR A 795 -5.12 12.67 14.99
N LEU A 796 -4.93 13.05 13.72
CA LEU A 796 -3.84 12.57 12.89
C LEU A 796 -2.59 13.44 13.07
N SER A 797 -1.42 12.79 13.18
CA SER A 797 -0.12 13.46 13.08
C SER A 797 0.23 13.86 11.64
N GLU A 798 1.17 14.78 11.46
CA GLU A 798 1.63 15.18 10.11
C GLU A 798 2.24 13.99 9.35
N SER A 799 2.94 13.08 10.05
CA SER A 799 3.50 11.88 9.44
C SER A 799 2.44 10.88 8.97
N GLU A 800 1.30 10.81 9.66
CA GLU A 800 0.17 9.95 9.24
C GLU A 800 -0.58 10.56 8.06
N LEU A 801 -0.79 11.88 8.07
CA LEU A 801 -1.33 12.59 6.92
C LEU A 801 -0.43 12.40 5.68
N ASP A 802 0.89 12.43 5.86
CA ASP A 802 1.86 12.15 4.80
C ASP A 802 1.73 10.70 4.28
N VAL A 803 1.52 9.72 5.15
CA VAL A 803 1.24 8.32 4.72
C VAL A 803 -0.08 8.23 3.97
N ILE A 804 -1.17 8.85 4.46
CA ILE A 804 -2.48 8.84 3.80
C ILE A 804 -2.40 9.48 2.42
N CYS A 805 -1.68 10.60 2.28
CA CYS A 805 -1.46 11.30 1.01
C CYS A 805 -0.42 10.62 0.11
N GLY A 806 0.33 9.64 0.63
CA GLY A 806 1.36 8.92 -0.10
C GLY A 806 2.58 9.76 -0.43
N VAL A 807 3.12 10.47 0.57
CA VAL A 807 4.25 11.39 0.43
C VAL A 807 5.59 10.65 0.42
N TYR A 808 6.44 11.03 -0.53
CA TYR A 808 7.83 10.63 -0.69
C TYR A 808 8.74 11.85 -0.54
N LYS A 809 9.82 11.69 0.22
CA LYS A 809 10.91 12.67 0.35
C LYS A 809 11.99 12.37 -0.68
N VAL A 810 11.97 13.09 -1.79
CA VAL A 810 12.88 12.84 -2.92
C VAL A 810 14.07 13.78 -2.84
N CYS A 811 15.29 13.26 -2.99
CA CYS A 811 16.51 14.08 -2.92
C CYS A 811 16.52 15.13 -4.04
N ASN A 812 16.85 16.38 -3.68
CA ASN A 812 16.92 17.50 -4.63
C ASN A 812 18.14 17.42 -5.56
N VAL A 813 19.22 16.80 -5.09
CA VAL A 813 20.51 16.77 -5.78
C VAL A 813 21.08 15.34 -5.72
N PRO A 814 21.69 14.83 -6.81
CA PRO A 814 22.42 13.57 -6.77
C PRO A 814 23.46 13.54 -5.64
N GLY A 815 23.49 12.46 -4.84
CA GLY A 815 24.50 12.24 -3.81
C GLY A 815 24.34 13.02 -2.51
N ASN A 816 23.30 13.86 -2.35
CA ASN A 816 23.00 14.56 -1.10
C ASN A 816 21.65 14.14 -0.53
N SER A 817 21.67 13.38 0.57
CA SER A 817 20.48 12.88 1.27
C SER A 817 19.83 13.87 2.23
N SER A 818 20.46 15.02 2.49
CA SER A 818 19.98 16.00 3.50
C SER A 818 18.94 16.98 2.96
N SER A 819 18.91 17.23 1.64
CA SER A 819 17.98 18.16 1.01
C SER A 819 16.97 17.40 0.15
N THR A 820 15.70 17.43 0.56
CA THR A 820 14.60 16.73 -0.12
C THR A 820 13.46 17.67 -0.49
N HIS A 821 12.61 17.24 -1.40
CA HIS A 821 11.30 17.82 -1.68
C HIS A 821 10.22 16.74 -1.60
N ASP A 822 9.00 17.16 -1.27
CA ASP A 822 7.86 16.29 -1.12
C ASP A 822 7.17 16.07 -2.48
N LEU A 823 7.04 14.81 -2.87
CA LEU A 823 6.17 14.36 -3.97
C LEU A 823 5.10 13.43 -3.40
N SER A 824 3.86 13.47 -3.89
CA SER A 824 2.78 12.67 -3.30
C SER A 824 1.74 12.17 -4.28
N TRP A 825 1.09 11.05 -3.94
CA TRP A 825 -0.04 10.47 -4.68
C TRP A 825 -1.34 11.27 -4.50
N TYR A 826 -1.48 12.04 -3.43
CA TYR A 826 -2.60 12.96 -3.26
C TYR A 826 -2.11 14.31 -2.73
N PRO A 827 -2.78 15.43 -3.04
CA PRO A 827 -2.36 16.73 -2.57
C PRO A 827 -2.35 16.76 -1.03
N LYS A 828 -1.23 17.22 -0.45
CA LYS A 828 -1.14 17.47 0.99
C LYS A 828 -2.22 18.47 1.41
N MET A 829 -2.68 18.40 2.65
CA MET A 829 -3.79 19.23 3.14
C MET A 829 -3.57 20.73 2.96
N LYS A 830 -2.36 21.23 3.17
CA LYS A 830 -2.01 22.65 2.94
C LYS A 830 -2.23 23.11 1.48
N VAL A 831 -2.23 22.19 0.52
CA VAL A 831 -2.49 22.44 -0.90
C VAL A 831 -3.96 22.20 -1.24
N PHE A 832 -4.57 21.16 -0.67
CA PHE A 832 -5.97 20.81 -0.93
C PHE A 832 -6.96 21.82 -0.33
N TYR A 833 -6.66 22.33 0.87
CA TYR A 833 -7.50 23.32 1.55
C TYR A 833 -7.68 24.57 0.70
N HIS A 834 -8.91 25.09 0.72
CA HIS A 834 -9.33 26.27 -0.07
C HIS A 834 -9.30 26.07 -1.59
N SER A 835 -9.05 24.86 -2.08
CA SER A 835 -9.29 24.52 -3.48
C SER A 835 -10.79 24.41 -3.77
N ALA A 836 -11.16 24.38 -5.05
CA ALA A 836 -12.54 24.14 -5.44
C ALA A 836 -13.04 22.72 -5.09
N LEU A 837 -12.14 21.79 -4.80
CA LEU A 837 -12.49 20.45 -4.35
C LEU A 837 -12.77 20.40 -2.83
N ASP A 838 -12.57 21.53 -2.13
CA ASP A 838 -12.83 21.68 -0.70
C ASP A 838 -13.73 22.90 -0.40
N PRO A 839 -15.01 22.91 -0.85
CA PRO A 839 -15.99 23.90 -0.40
C PRO A 839 -16.45 23.64 1.05
N GLY A 840 -15.83 22.67 1.75
CA GLY A 840 -16.07 22.20 3.11
C GLY A 840 -17.09 21.06 3.26
N PHE A 841 -17.41 20.39 2.15
CA PHE A 841 -18.03 19.06 2.12
C PHE A 841 -17.64 18.34 0.82
N TRP A 842 -17.86 17.04 0.74
CA TRP A 842 -17.49 16.25 -0.42
C TRP A 842 -18.53 16.34 -1.54
N THR A 843 -18.23 17.11 -2.58
CA THR A 843 -19.14 17.33 -3.72
C THR A 843 -19.07 16.21 -4.75
N ALA A 844 -20.10 16.08 -5.60
CA ALA A 844 -20.11 15.15 -6.71
C ALA A 844 -18.95 15.39 -7.70
N ASP A 845 -18.57 16.66 -7.86
CA ASP A 845 -17.44 17.06 -8.67
C ASP A 845 -16.09 16.65 -8.05
N ALA A 846 -15.94 16.73 -6.72
CA ALA A 846 -14.78 16.20 -6.00
C ALA A 846 -14.71 14.67 -6.07
N GLU A 847 -15.85 13.98 -5.97
CA GLU A 847 -15.94 12.53 -6.16
C GLU A 847 -15.50 12.11 -7.56
N ARG A 848 -16.01 12.79 -8.60
CA ARG A 848 -15.61 12.51 -9.98
C ARG A 848 -14.10 12.70 -10.18
N TRP A 849 -13.52 13.76 -9.61
CA TRP A 849 -12.07 13.99 -9.64
C TRP A 849 -11.31 12.85 -8.96
N TYR A 850 -11.73 12.44 -7.75
CA TYR A 850 -11.07 11.38 -6.99
C TYR A 850 -11.12 10.03 -7.73
N VAL A 851 -12.30 9.64 -8.21
CA VAL A 851 -12.49 8.39 -8.96
C VAL A 851 -11.67 8.38 -10.24
N ALA A 852 -11.66 9.48 -10.99
CA ALA A 852 -10.81 9.61 -12.18
C ALA A 852 -9.33 9.47 -11.82
N ARG A 853 -8.89 10.09 -10.72
CA ARG A 853 -7.51 10.02 -10.26
C ARG A 853 -7.08 8.62 -9.85
N VAL A 854 -7.93 7.87 -9.14
CA VAL A 854 -7.66 6.47 -8.79
C VAL A 854 -7.58 5.59 -10.05
N LYS A 855 -8.50 5.77 -11.01
CA LYS A 855 -8.46 5.06 -12.29
C LYS A 855 -7.15 5.31 -13.05
N MET A 856 -6.68 6.55 -13.07
CA MET A 856 -5.39 6.91 -13.65
C MET A 856 -4.23 6.17 -12.98
N TYR A 857 -4.24 6.05 -11.64
CA TYR A 857 -3.22 5.28 -10.94
C TYR A 857 -3.28 3.79 -11.24
N ALA A 858 -4.48 3.21 -11.31
CA ALA A 858 -4.69 1.80 -11.58
C ALA A 858 -4.35 1.39 -13.03
N SER A 859 -4.52 2.29 -14.00
CA SER A 859 -4.17 2.04 -15.40
C SER A 859 -2.67 2.21 -15.72
N GLY A 860 -1.88 2.74 -14.78
CA GLY A 860 -0.46 3.03 -15.01
C GLY A 860 -0.22 4.17 -16.01
N ASP A 861 -1.18 5.09 -16.14
CA ASP A 861 -1.07 6.26 -17.01
C ASP A 861 0.23 7.04 -16.70
N PRO A 862 1.08 7.36 -17.69
CA PRO A 862 2.32 8.11 -17.49
C PRO A 862 2.14 9.47 -16.78
N LYS A 863 0.96 10.08 -16.88
CA LYS A 863 0.58 11.33 -16.19
C LYS A 863 0.15 11.07 -14.74
N ALA A 864 -0.14 9.83 -14.37
CA ALA A 864 -0.56 9.38 -13.05
C ALA A 864 0.64 9.06 -12.17
N THR A 865 1.53 10.04 -12.01
CA THR A 865 2.69 9.95 -11.11
C THR A 865 2.49 10.83 -9.88
N ILE A 866 3.36 10.63 -8.88
CA ILE A 866 3.47 11.49 -7.71
C ILE A 866 3.76 12.94 -8.14
N GLN A 867 3.14 13.90 -7.46
CA GLN A 867 3.23 15.31 -7.83
C GLN A 867 3.78 16.14 -6.67
N SER A 868 4.48 17.20 -7.02
CA SER A 868 4.90 18.26 -6.10
C SER A 868 3.72 19.12 -5.67
N SER A 869 3.92 19.92 -4.62
CA SER A 869 2.91 20.89 -4.15
C SER A 869 2.50 21.90 -5.24
N SER A 870 3.44 22.32 -6.11
CA SER A 870 3.15 23.24 -7.22
C SER A 870 2.33 22.59 -8.33
N GLU A 871 2.64 21.35 -8.69
CA GLU A 871 1.89 20.60 -9.69
C GLU A 871 0.48 20.30 -9.19
N TRP A 872 0.35 19.90 -7.92
CA TRP A 872 -0.96 19.72 -7.30
C TRP A 872 -1.81 20.98 -7.35
N LYS A 873 -1.23 22.15 -7.01
CA LYS A 873 -1.93 23.43 -7.12
C LYS A 873 -2.46 23.66 -8.53
N ASN A 874 -1.71 23.31 -9.57
CA ASN A 874 -2.16 23.45 -10.96
C ASN A 874 -3.25 22.44 -11.33
N ILE A 875 -3.11 21.17 -10.92
CA ILE A 875 -4.07 20.09 -11.20
C ILE A 875 -5.43 20.39 -10.58
N ILE A 876 -5.45 20.87 -9.34
CA ILE A 876 -6.70 21.15 -8.61
C ILE A 876 -7.18 22.60 -8.79
N ARG A 877 -6.52 23.40 -9.65
CA ARG A 877 -6.96 24.75 -10.02
C ARG A 877 -8.14 24.70 -10.98
N ILE A 878 -9.23 24.13 -10.50
CA ILE A 878 -10.51 24.03 -11.20
C ILE A 878 -11.45 25.04 -10.52
N TRP A 879 -12.38 25.64 -11.28
CA TRP A 879 -13.44 26.54 -10.77
C TRP A 879 -13.02 27.56 -9.70
N SER A 880 -12.13 28.49 -10.06
CA SER A 880 -11.59 29.53 -9.16
C SER A 880 -12.63 30.40 -8.44
N HIS A 881 -13.89 30.37 -8.88
CA HIS A 881 -15.01 31.09 -8.29
C HIS A 881 -15.72 30.34 -7.16
N LEU A 882 -15.65 29.01 -7.12
CA LEU A 882 -16.36 28.17 -6.16
C LEU A 882 -15.91 28.44 -4.70
N PRO A 883 -14.60 28.49 -4.37
CA PRO A 883 -14.17 28.81 -3.00
C PRO A 883 -14.68 30.18 -2.51
N ARG A 884 -14.77 31.16 -3.41
CA ARG A 884 -15.26 32.52 -3.10
C ARG A 884 -16.76 32.53 -2.80
N LEU A 885 -17.54 31.75 -3.56
CA LEU A 885 -18.98 31.59 -3.32
C LEU A 885 -19.23 31.04 -1.91
N TYR A 886 -18.57 29.94 -1.55
CA TYR A 886 -18.74 29.30 -0.25
C TYR A 886 -18.17 30.12 0.90
N ALA A 887 -17.11 30.92 0.67
CA ALA A 887 -16.65 31.91 1.64
C ALA A 887 -17.70 33.00 1.91
N GLY A 888 -18.37 33.48 0.86
CA GLY A 888 -19.50 34.41 1.00
C GLY A 888 -20.67 33.81 1.77
N LEU A 889 -21.03 32.56 1.45
CA LEU A 889 -22.07 31.82 2.17
C LEU A 889 -21.72 31.64 3.65
N GLU A 890 -20.46 31.35 3.97
CA GLU A 890 -19.96 31.24 5.34
C GLU A 890 -20.09 32.56 6.11
N ILE A 891 -19.76 33.70 5.49
CA ILE A 891 -19.92 35.03 6.10
C ILE A 891 -21.38 35.28 6.50
N VAL A 892 -22.32 34.99 5.59
CA VAL A 892 -23.75 35.20 5.87
C VAL A 892 -24.25 34.22 6.94
N SER A 893 -23.86 32.95 6.85
CA SER A 893 -24.25 31.92 7.80
C SER A 893 -23.73 32.22 9.21
N LYS A 894 -22.48 32.66 9.34
CA LYS A 894 -21.87 33.06 10.61
C LYS A 894 -22.63 34.21 11.27
N ARG A 895 -22.93 35.28 10.52
CA ARG A 895 -23.72 36.42 11.03
C ARG A 895 -25.11 36.00 11.50
N PHE A 896 -25.75 35.09 10.77
CA PHE A 896 -27.05 34.57 11.17
C PHE A 896 -26.94 33.74 12.45
N LEU A 897 -25.98 32.82 12.52
CA LEU A 897 -25.74 31.96 13.68
C LEU A 897 -25.44 32.78 14.95
N GLU A 898 -24.55 33.76 14.86
CA GLU A 898 -24.18 34.66 15.98
C GLU A 898 -25.38 35.44 16.52
N ARG A 899 -26.29 35.86 15.64
CA ARG A 899 -27.47 36.64 16.04
C ARG A 899 -28.58 35.80 16.68
N HIS A 900 -28.65 34.52 16.34
CA HIS A 900 -29.87 33.74 16.51
C HIS A 900 -29.71 32.39 17.21
N PHE A 901 -28.53 31.76 17.15
CA PHE A 901 -28.29 30.40 17.68
C PHE A 901 -27.31 30.36 18.83
N ILE A 902 -26.31 31.26 18.86
CA ILE A 902 -25.32 31.27 19.94
C ILE A 902 -25.97 31.83 21.20
N VAL A 903 -26.03 31.00 22.23
CA VAL A 903 -26.45 31.41 23.58
C VAL A 903 -25.28 32.16 24.22
N HIS A 904 -25.47 33.46 24.49
CA HIS A 904 -24.47 34.28 25.18
C HIS A 904 -24.46 34.05 26.70
#